data_AF-A0A3R6PKB6-F1
#
_entry.id   AF-A0A3R6PKB6-F1
#
_cell.length_a   1.000
_cell.length_b   1.000
_cell.length_c   1.000
_cell.angle_alpha   90.00
_cell.angle_beta   90.00
_cell.angle_gamma   90.00
#
_symmetry.space_group_name_H-M   'P 1'
#
loop_
_entity.id
_entity.type
_entity.pdbx_description
1 polymer ?
#
loop_
_entity_poly.entity_id
_entity_poly.type
_entity_poly.pdbx_seq_one_letter_code
_entity_poly.pdbx_strand_id
1 'polypeptide(L)'
;MTLKEKLDLWVKITGVNPSEDNRKYTIYMDGRLSNYDIQKMNERIMNSLKYDETGLFADTYLKIYLKKFMNGKNVSFMELIENPDLQEYLKDVRTLYDSVNNSNAEEIVLNNMKTAMDFYNLSSDKLTSEDVMSVVSSAKNCMNGKLKLDQITKGSFADDEFKGSLDIYMYKSIGDVIRFAAKGDISGISMCYICDDKNLEQSFFAFIIRNGENLYILSDRPIYKHPLQAKMSRCPGRDMSERIEGNYFPYNSISGIDVSDLWGSGRYGVSKNDDNMAPAVNNDCVRTKIGTFASLNQDEAFWAIYMFSLIKDRFYKEHIELEDLSFCEANIIYDRLEENEKNEIALRTTIPYIVVKPVENPKNIEMEYGRKSEHLYDYLIDRYVNKVDTNVFNLIKQRDKTLPMLTDNKSTCFRQYETLDLSSMRTEKELIYDQQWLARYNMAVSIGGMLNSDFDKNKNRVISEMLSMIRNSAGYIVNLILTKKFDGKIDSFEYAAKNISYRDITLGKEYNDDYKSKYRCFFTGKNPAVIISFNVKTAEELATLCGVDIKSIPIELQHYHKNKRCCGNSILDNLDPLDWALSDPYDDLSFHFHIILSGNEMLRRQAIAGVQQNAFWKEQIPLCYFEKYSFDKDRSYMNKKEANLEKEKYYNTCLGIFRGYDENYRDKLLKKCEKCKYHRVSKNMEA
;
A
#
# COMPACT_ATOMS: atom_id res chain seq x y z
N MET A 1 35.40 36.93 -1.35
CA MET A 1 35.54 35.46 -1.41
C MET A 1 34.71 34.93 -2.55
N THR A 2 35.20 33.93 -3.26
CA THR A 2 34.41 33.15 -4.22
C THR A 2 33.37 32.31 -3.49
N LEU A 3 32.32 31.86 -4.19
CA LEU A 3 31.31 30.99 -3.59
C LEU A 3 31.90 29.68 -3.07
N LYS A 4 32.87 29.10 -3.79
CA LYS A 4 33.58 27.89 -3.37
C LYS A 4 34.30 28.10 -2.03
N GLU A 5 35.04 29.20 -1.89
CA GLU A 5 35.71 29.55 -0.62
C GLU A 5 34.71 29.73 0.52
N LYS A 6 33.53 30.31 0.27
CA LYS A 6 32.47 30.46 1.27
C LYS A 6 31.90 29.11 1.70
N LEU A 7 31.68 28.18 0.77
CA LEU A 7 31.19 26.83 1.05
C LEU A 7 32.21 26.00 1.83
N ASP A 8 33.49 26.06 1.44
CA ASP A 8 34.58 25.39 2.14
C ASP A 8 34.68 25.91 3.59
N LEU A 9 34.52 27.23 3.79
CA LEU A 9 34.51 27.84 5.11
C LEU A 9 33.28 27.46 5.93
N TRP A 10 32.10 27.35 5.30
CA TRP A 10 30.88 26.85 5.94
C TRP A 10 31.04 25.39 6.43
N VAL A 11 31.64 24.52 5.62
CA VAL A 11 31.95 23.14 6.03
C VAL A 11 32.94 23.13 7.19
N LYS A 12 33.99 23.97 7.14
CA LYS A 12 34.96 24.12 8.24
C LYS A 12 34.28 24.57 9.54
N ILE A 13 33.37 25.54 9.47
CA ILE A 13 32.63 26.09 10.63
C ILE A 13 31.65 25.08 11.21
N THR A 14 30.90 24.39 10.36
CA THR A 14 29.84 23.48 10.84
C THR A 14 30.35 22.10 11.19
N GLY A 15 31.50 21.69 10.65
CA GLY A 15 32.04 20.34 10.79
C GLY A 15 31.22 19.27 10.05
N VAL A 16 30.26 19.67 9.20
CA VAL A 16 29.40 18.75 8.45
C VAL A 16 29.70 18.91 6.96
N ASN A 17 30.43 17.94 6.42
CA ASN A 17 30.76 17.88 5.00
C ASN A 17 29.59 17.25 4.21
N PRO A 18 28.99 17.96 3.23
CA PRO A 18 27.91 17.42 2.41
C PRO A 18 28.32 16.21 1.55
N SER A 19 29.62 16.01 1.34
CA SER A 19 30.16 14.90 0.52
C SER A 19 30.29 13.59 1.30
N GLU A 20 30.13 13.61 2.62
CA GLU A 20 30.29 12.43 3.48
C GLU A 20 28.93 11.77 3.77
N ASP A 21 28.80 10.47 3.48
CA ASP A 21 27.58 9.69 3.75
C ASP A 21 27.47 9.37 5.25
N ASN A 22 26.92 10.31 6.03
CA ASN A 22 26.68 10.11 7.45
C ASN A 22 25.35 9.37 7.68
N ARG A 23 25.43 8.15 8.21
CA ARG A 23 24.25 7.30 8.53
C ARG A 23 23.75 7.43 9.97
N LYS A 24 24.36 8.31 10.77
CA LYS A 24 24.01 8.54 12.17
C LYS A 24 23.86 10.03 12.42
N TYR A 25 22.72 10.40 12.97
CA TYR A 25 22.40 11.78 13.32
C TYR A 25 22.03 11.86 14.79
N THR A 26 22.53 12.90 15.46
CA THR A 26 21.99 13.34 16.75
C THR A 26 20.82 14.27 16.45
N ILE A 27 19.70 14.15 17.17
CA ILE A 27 18.55 15.06 17.06
C ILE A 27 18.32 15.63 18.46
N TYR A 28 18.29 16.96 18.58
CA TYR A 28 18.02 17.64 19.83
C TYR A 28 16.54 18.04 19.89
N MET A 29 15.81 17.52 20.87
CA MET A 29 14.38 17.80 21.05
C MET A 29 14.10 19.18 21.69
N ASP A 30 15.14 19.91 22.09
CA ASP A 30 15.05 21.24 22.70
C ASP A 30 15.22 22.39 21.69
N GLY A 31 15.18 22.09 20.39
CA GLY A 31 15.25 23.08 19.31
C GLY A 31 16.67 23.53 18.94
N ARG A 32 17.71 22.99 19.58
CA ARG A 32 19.10 23.24 19.16
C ARG A 32 19.36 22.62 17.79
N LEU A 33 20.16 23.33 16.99
CA LEU A 33 20.61 22.83 15.71
C LEU A 33 21.47 21.58 15.88
N SER A 34 21.05 20.53 15.22
CA SER A 34 21.73 19.25 15.17
C SER A 34 22.50 19.06 13.87
N ASN A 35 23.34 18.02 13.80
CA ASN A 35 24.03 17.67 12.57
C ASN A 35 23.04 17.31 11.44
N TYR A 36 21.84 16.83 11.78
CA TYR A 36 20.77 16.59 10.80
C TYR A 36 20.25 17.90 10.21
N ASP A 37 20.06 18.93 11.04
CA ASP A 37 19.58 20.23 10.57
C ASP A 37 20.61 20.90 9.64
N ILE A 38 21.89 20.80 9.97
CA ILE A 38 22.99 21.29 9.14
C ILE A 38 23.04 20.51 7.82
N GLN A 39 22.87 19.18 7.86
CA GLN A 39 22.80 18.37 6.65
C GLN A 39 21.64 18.80 5.75
N LYS A 40 20.47 19.11 6.33
CA LYS A 40 19.32 19.65 5.58
C LYS A 40 19.59 21.02 4.97
N MET A 41 20.31 21.90 5.69
CA MET A 41 20.76 23.18 5.16
C MET A 41 21.71 22.99 3.97
N ASN A 42 22.68 22.07 4.10
CA ASN A 42 23.61 21.70 3.05
C ASN A 42 22.88 21.17 1.81
N GLU A 43 21.92 20.25 1.99
CA GLU A 43 21.09 19.73 0.91
C GLU A 43 20.38 20.85 0.15
N ARG A 44 19.81 21.85 0.85
CA ARG A 44 19.15 23.01 0.23
C ARG A 44 20.13 23.90 -0.55
N ILE A 45 21.28 24.22 0.03
CA ILE A 45 22.32 25.00 -0.65
C ILE A 45 22.77 24.28 -1.93
N MET A 46 23.12 22.98 -1.83
CA MET A 46 23.57 22.19 -2.97
C MET A 46 22.47 22.01 -4.02
N ASN A 47 21.22 21.88 -3.61
CA ASN A 47 20.12 21.78 -4.56
C ASN A 47 19.87 23.10 -5.30
N SER A 48 20.09 24.25 -4.65
CA SER A 48 19.96 25.56 -5.30
C SER A 48 20.96 25.75 -6.45
N LEU A 49 22.19 25.22 -6.30
CA LEU A 49 23.23 25.28 -7.33
C LEU A 49 22.89 24.51 -8.61
N LYS A 50 21.96 23.55 -8.56
CA LYS A 50 21.52 22.82 -9.76
C LYS A 50 20.73 23.72 -10.72
N TYR A 51 20.15 24.79 -10.19
CA TYR A 51 19.16 25.59 -10.91
C TYR A 51 19.50 27.08 -10.93
N ASP A 52 20.44 27.54 -10.11
CA ASP A 52 20.97 28.90 -10.10
C ASP A 52 22.47 28.90 -10.40
N GLU A 53 22.81 29.06 -11.68
CA GLU A 53 24.21 29.12 -12.14
C GLU A 53 24.96 30.36 -11.60
N THR A 54 24.24 31.40 -11.21
CA THR A 54 24.84 32.64 -10.69
C THR A 54 25.36 32.49 -9.26
N GLY A 55 24.86 31.49 -8.53
CA GLY A 55 25.22 31.24 -7.13
C GLY A 55 24.62 32.24 -6.14
N LEU A 56 23.71 33.12 -6.57
CA LEU A 56 23.02 34.09 -5.72
C LEU A 56 22.19 33.41 -4.63
N PHE A 57 21.53 32.29 -4.96
CA PHE A 57 20.71 31.53 -4.02
C PHE A 57 21.58 30.87 -2.97
N ALA A 58 22.66 30.21 -3.39
CA ALA A 58 23.59 29.58 -2.45
C ALA A 58 24.20 30.60 -1.49
N ASP A 59 24.57 31.80 -1.98
CA ASP A 59 25.11 32.87 -1.14
C ASP A 59 24.07 33.43 -0.15
N THR A 60 22.82 33.59 -0.60
CA THR A 60 21.72 34.05 0.25
C THR A 60 21.34 33.00 1.30
N TYR A 61 21.26 31.72 0.94
CA TYR A 61 21.08 30.63 1.90
C TYR A 61 22.20 30.58 2.94
N LEU A 62 23.46 30.76 2.53
CA LEU A 62 24.59 30.83 3.47
C LEU A 62 24.42 31.97 4.47
N LYS A 63 23.98 33.16 4.02
CA LYS A 63 23.69 34.29 4.91
C LYS A 63 22.62 33.96 5.96
N ILE A 64 21.51 33.34 5.53
CA ILE A 64 20.39 32.98 6.40
C ILE A 64 20.80 31.88 7.40
N TYR A 65 21.43 30.81 6.89
CA TYR A 65 21.81 29.65 7.69
C TYR A 65 22.96 29.93 8.64
N LEU A 66 23.91 30.81 8.27
CA LEU A 66 24.94 31.26 9.19
C LEU A 66 24.34 32.02 10.39
N LYS A 67 23.39 32.93 10.16
CA LYS A 67 22.69 33.62 11.24
C LYS A 67 21.93 32.65 12.13
N LYS A 68 21.20 31.70 11.55
CA LYS A 68 20.49 30.66 12.29
C LYS A 68 21.44 29.78 13.12
N PHE A 69 22.60 29.42 12.54
CA PHE A 69 23.65 28.67 13.20
C PHE A 69 24.27 29.42 14.38
N MET A 70 24.61 30.69 14.20
CA MET A 70 25.17 31.55 15.26
C MET A 70 24.19 31.71 16.43
N ASN A 71 22.90 31.93 16.15
CA ASN A 71 21.87 32.06 17.19
C ASN A 71 21.67 30.78 18.02
N GLY A 72 22.06 29.63 17.50
CA GLY A 72 22.00 28.34 18.20
C GLY A 72 23.21 28.05 19.10
N LYS A 73 24.22 28.92 19.15
CA LYS A 73 25.45 28.75 19.93
C LYS A 73 25.51 29.75 21.08
N ASN A 74 25.90 29.29 22.26
CA ASN A 74 26.17 30.12 23.44
C ASN A 74 27.60 29.87 23.88
N VAL A 75 28.36 30.94 24.12
CA VAL A 75 29.74 30.89 24.60
C VAL A 75 29.90 31.96 25.69
N SER A 76 30.54 31.60 26.80
CA SER A 76 30.85 32.56 27.87
C SER A 76 32.09 33.41 27.56
N PHE A 77 32.19 34.60 28.15
CA PHE A 77 33.37 35.45 27.98
C PHE A 77 34.67 34.79 28.47
N MET A 78 34.61 33.96 29.51
CA MET A 78 35.79 33.24 30.02
C MET A 78 36.28 32.20 29.02
N GLU A 79 35.38 31.40 28.43
CA GLU A 79 35.75 30.42 27.40
C GLU A 79 36.40 31.08 26.17
N LEU A 80 35.94 32.29 25.79
CA LEU A 80 36.53 33.06 24.69
C LEU A 80 37.96 33.52 24.96
N ILE A 81 38.28 33.85 26.21
CA ILE A 81 39.61 34.33 26.60
C ILE A 81 40.58 33.15 26.77
N GLU A 82 40.12 32.05 27.37
CA GLU A 82 40.97 30.94 27.77
C GLU A 82 41.24 29.91 26.66
N ASN A 83 40.43 29.87 25.59
CA ASN A 83 40.54 28.88 24.52
C ASN A 83 41.02 29.49 23.18
N PRO A 84 42.31 29.33 22.80
CA PRO A 84 42.85 29.83 21.53
C PRO A 84 42.18 29.25 20.28
N ASP A 85 41.80 27.97 20.31
CA ASP A 85 41.14 27.31 19.17
C ASP A 85 39.77 27.94 18.88
N LEU A 86 39.08 28.38 19.94
CA LEU A 86 37.80 29.09 19.83
C LEU A 86 37.96 30.49 19.23
N GLN A 87 39.09 31.15 19.47
CA GLN A 87 39.41 32.45 18.86
C GLN A 87 39.67 32.31 17.36
N GLU A 88 40.41 31.26 16.95
CA GLU A 88 40.63 30.94 15.54
C GLU A 88 39.30 30.58 14.84
N TYR A 89 38.48 29.75 15.48
CA TYR A 89 37.15 29.41 14.99
C TYR A 89 36.25 30.64 14.81
N LEU A 90 36.24 31.58 15.76
CA LEU A 90 35.47 32.82 15.63
C LEU A 90 35.98 33.72 14.51
N LYS A 91 37.28 33.69 14.20
CA LYS A 91 37.84 34.41 13.06
C LYS A 91 37.30 33.85 11.74
N ASP A 92 37.19 32.53 11.61
CA ASP A 92 36.56 31.89 10.45
C ASP A 92 35.08 32.29 10.33
N VAL A 93 34.32 32.20 11.44
CA VAL A 93 32.90 32.61 11.48
C VAL A 93 32.74 34.07 11.06
N ARG A 94 33.57 34.97 11.59
CA ARG A 94 33.54 36.40 11.23
C ARG A 94 33.88 36.64 9.77
N THR A 95 34.88 35.93 9.25
CA THR A 95 35.28 36.03 7.83
C THR A 95 34.12 35.64 6.92
N LEU A 96 33.41 34.55 7.23
CA LEU A 96 32.22 34.15 6.47
C LEU A 96 31.10 35.19 6.63
N TYR A 97 30.81 35.62 7.86
CA TYR A 97 29.77 36.60 8.18
C TYR A 97 29.96 37.92 7.43
N ASP A 98 31.16 38.48 7.45
CA ASP A 98 31.48 39.72 6.73
C ASP A 98 31.34 39.51 5.21
N SER A 99 31.79 38.35 4.70
CA SER A 99 31.71 38.07 3.26
C SER A 99 30.29 37.86 2.73
N VAL A 100 29.36 37.28 3.51
CA VAL A 100 27.96 37.09 3.08
C VAL A 100 27.11 38.34 3.30
N ASN A 101 27.44 39.19 4.28
CA ASN A 101 26.73 40.45 4.50
C ASN A 101 27.14 41.56 3.54
N ASN A 102 28.38 41.55 3.05
CA ASN A 102 28.85 42.48 2.01
C ASN A 102 28.38 42.08 0.60
N SER A 103 27.64 40.99 0.46
CA SER A 103 27.07 40.54 -0.81
C SER A 103 25.71 41.17 -1.07
N ASN A 104 25.49 41.62 -2.30
CA ASN A 104 24.18 42.13 -2.75
C ASN A 104 23.24 41.00 -3.22
N ALA A 105 23.60 39.72 -3.00
CA ALA A 105 22.84 38.59 -3.52
C ALA A 105 21.38 38.59 -3.05
N GLU A 106 21.15 38.78 -1.75
CA GLU A 106 19.80 38.82 -1.17
C GLU A 106 18.95 39.96 -1.75
N GLU A 107 19.55 41.14 -1.95
CA GLU A 107 18.86 42.29 -2.53
C GLU A 107 18.48 42.05 -3.98
N ILE A 108 19.37 41.45 -4.78
CA ILE A 108 19.09 41.08 -6.18
C ILE A 108 17.94 40.07 -6.25
N VAL A 109 17.94 39.04 -5.38
CA VAL A 109 16.87 38.04 -5.32
C VAL A 109 15.52 38.70 -5.05
N LEU A 110 15.45 39.58 -4.05
CA LEU A 110 14.21 40.28 -3.70
C LEU A 110 13.77 41.28 -4.78
N ASN A 111 14.70 42.00 -5.40
CA ASN A 111 14.39 42.96 -6.47
C ASN A 111 13.87 42.27 -7.72
N ASN A 112 14.42 41.10 -8.08
CA ASN A 112 13.93 40.31 -9.21
C ASN A 112 12.48 39.85 -8.97
N MET A 113 12.19 39.38 -7.75
CA MET A 113 10.82 39.01 -7.36
C MET A 113 9.87 40.22 -7.41
N LYS A 114 10.25 41.35 -6.80
CA LYS A 114 9.43 42.57 -6.80
C LYS A 114 9.13 43.04 -8.23
N THR A 115 10.15 43.11 -9.07
CA THR A 115 10.00 43.50 -10.49
C THR A 115 8.99 42.60 -11.20
N ALA A 116 9.04 41.29 -10.98
CA ALA A 116 8.11 40.34 -11.59
C ALA A 116 6.68 40.51 -11.05
N MET A 117 6.51 40.72 -9.75
CA MET A 117 5.20 40.91 -9.11
C MET A 117 4.56 42.26 -9.49
N ASP A 118 5.34 43.33 -9.49
CA ASP A 118 4.91 44.69 -9.86
C ASP A 118 4.45 44.76 -11.31
N PHE A 119 5.09 44.03 -12.23
CA PHE A 119 4.66 43.94 -13.63
C PHE A 119 3.20 43.47 -13.77
N TYR A 120 2.73 42.62 -12.85
CA TYR A 120 1.35 42.14 -12.80
C TYR A 120 0.47 42.85 -11.76
N ASN A 121 0.98 43.92 -11.12
CA ASN A 121 0.33 44.66 -10.03
C ASN A 121 -0.05 43.76 -8.83
N LEU A 122 0.84 42.83 -8.44
CA LEU A 122 0.62 41.93 -7.30
C LEU A 122 1.48 42.30 -6.09
N SER A 123 0.95 42.07 -4.88
CA SER A 123 1.65 42.38 -3.62
C SER A 123 2.75 41.36 -3.33
N SER A 124 3.87 41.84 -2.80
CA SER A 124 5.06 41.04 -2.46
C SER A 124 5.67 41.36 -1.09
N ASP A 125 4.97 42.16 -0.28
CA ASP A 125 5.43 42.71 1.00
C ASP A 125 5.68 41.67 2.10
N LYS A 126 5.10 40.47 1.98
CA LYS A 126 5.23 39.40 2.98
C LYS A 126 6.27 38.35 2.62
N LEU A 127 6.83 38.37 1.41
CA LEU A 127 7.78 37.36 0.95
C LEU A 127 9.19 37.64 1.45
N THR A 128 9.78 36.67 2.15
CA THR A 128 11.18 36.70 2.55
C THR A 128 12.09 36.16 1.45
N SER A 129 13.40 36.40 1.56
CA SER A 129 14.38 35.84 0.63
C SER A 129 14.37 34.30 0.62
N GLU A 130 14.10 33.65 1.77
CA GLU A 130 13.96 32.20 1.85
C GLU A 130 12.73 31.70 1.08
N ASP A 131 11.59 32.40 1.19
CA ASP A 131 10.35 32.06 0.48
C ASP A 131 10.56 32.17 -1.04
N VAL A 132 11.18 33.26 -1.51
CA VAL A 132 11.48 33.48 -2.94
C VAL A 132 12.34 32.36 -3.51
N MET A 133 13.42 31.99 -2.81
CA MET A 133 14.30 30.91 -3.28
C MET A 133 13.61 29.55 -3.27
N SER A 134 12.75 29.28 -2.27
CA SER A 134 11.93 28.07 -2.19
C SER A 134 10.96 27.98 -3.38
N VAL A 135 10.23 29.07 -3.64
CA VAL A 135 9.28 29.17 -4.76
C VAL A 135 9.96 28.95 -6.10
N VAL A 136 11.07 29.63 -6.37
CA VAL A 136 11.81 29.47 -7.64
C VAL A 136 12.35 28.05 -7.80
N SER A 137 12.90 27.46 -6.74
CA SER A 137 13.38 26.08 -6.75
C SER A 137 12.25 25.10 -7.04
N SER A 138 11.08 25.31 -6.41
CA SER A 138 9.87 24.52 -6.64
C SER A 138 9.39 24.62 -8.09
N ALA A 139 9.25 25.82 -8.64
CA ALA A 139 8.83 26.05 -10.02
C ALA A 139 9.76 25.37 -11.05
N LYS A 140 11.08 25.46 -10.85
CA LYS A 140 12.05 24.78 -11.72
C LYS A 140 11.95 23.26 -11.61
N ASN A 141 11.75 22.70 -10.42
CA ASN A 141 11.49 21.27 -10.25
C ASN A 141 10.19 20.83 -10.94
N CYS A 142 9.13 21.62 -10.81
CA CYS A 142 7.84 21.42 -11.49
C CYS A 142 8.00 21.36 -13.00
N MET A 143 8.77 22.29 -13.59
CA MET A 143 9.09 22.26 -15.01
C MET A 143 9.96 21.04 -15.39
N ASN A 144 10.90 20.66 -14.53
CA ASN A 144 11.84 19.56 -14.76
C ASN A 144 11.28 18.18 -14.33
N GLY A 145 10.04 17.88 -14.70
CA GLY A 145 9.47 16.53 -14.64
C GLY A 145 8.67 16.20 -13.39
N LYS A 146 8.54 17.11 -12.43
CA LYS A 146 7.65 16.90 -11.28
C LYS A 146 6.17 17.10 -11.64
N LEU A 147 5.85 18.00 -12.57
CA LEU A 147 4.53 18.07 -13.18
C LEU A 147 4.47 17.17 -14.42
N LYS A 148 3.32 16.50 -14.64
CA LYS A 148 3.08 15.71 -15.84
C LYS A 148 2.77 16.64 -17.00
N LEU A 149 3.50 16.47 -18.10
CA LEU A 149 3.29 17.17 -19.36
C LEU A 149 2.59 16.24 -20.37
N ASP A 150 1.44 16.67 -20.86
CA ASP A 150 0.65 16.00 -21.88
C ASP A 150 0.51 16.93 -23.10
N GLN A 151 0.62 16.40 -24.33
CA GLN A 151 0.38 17.15 -25.57
C GLN A 151 -0.85 16.58 -26.28
N ILE A 152 -1.84 17.43 -26.58
CA ILE A 152 -3.12 17.02 -27.15
C ILE A 152 -3.16 17.22 -28.66
N THR A 153 -2.55 18.31 -29.14
CA THR A 153 -2.49 18.66 -30.57
C THR A 153 -1.08 19.08 -30.95
N LYS A 154 -0.73 18.78 -32.21
CA LYS A 154 0.52 19.14 -32.88
C LYS A 154 0.22 19.91 -34.15
N GLY A 155 1.00 20.96 -34.41
CA GLY A 155 0.88 21.73 -35.64
C GLY A 155 1.77 22.97 -35.63
N SER A 156 1.43 23.97 -36.43
CA SER A 156 2.22 25.21 -36.51
C SER A 156 2.19 26.00 -35.20
N PHE A 157 3.33 26.58 -34.83
CA PHE A 157 3.43 27.56 -33.75
C PHE A 157 2.85 28.90 -34.18
N ALA A 158 2.29 29.66 -33.24
CA ALA A 158 1.80 30.99 -33.56
C ALA A 158 2.96 31.98 -33.65
N ASP A 159 2.86 32.92 -34.59
CA ASP A 159 3.72 34.11 -34.67
C ASP A 159 3.34 35.19 -33.63
N ASP A 160 2.22 34.98 -32.91
CA ASP A 160 1.64 35.91 -31.95
C ASP A 160 2.49 36.08 -30.68
N GLU A 161 2.38 37.27 -30.07
CA GLU A 161 2.96 37.53 -28.75
C GLU A 161 2.35 36.63 -27.66
N PHE A 162 3.19 36.26 -26.70
CA PHE A 162 2.84 35.50 -25.51
C PHE A 162 1.67 36.15 -24.73
N LYS A 163 0.58 35.41 -24.55
CA LYS A 163 -0.60 35.83 -23.76
C LYS A 163 -0.76 34.91 -22.55
N GLY A 164 -1.10 35.49 -21.40
CA GLY A 164 -1.38 34.75 -20.17
C GLY A 164 -2.62 35.30 -19.49
N SER A 165 -3.56 34.42 -19.13
CA SER A 165 -4.73 34.79 -18.34
C SER A 165 -4.40 34.76 -16.85
N LEU A 166 -4.70 35.83 -16.13
CA LEU A 166 -4.60 35.90 -14.67
C LEU A 166 -5.87 35.37 -13.98
N ASP A 167 -6.86 34.95 -14.75
CA ASP A 167 -8.10 34.35 -14.24
C ASP A 167 -7.91 32.85 -14.05
N ILE A 168 -8.47 32.34 -12.94
CA ILE A 168 -8.41 30.93 -12.58
C ILE A 168 -9.81 30.35 -12.76
N TYR A 169 -9.89 29.25 -13.51
CA TYR A 169 -11.17 28.58 -13.83
C TYR A 169 -11.20 27.16 -13.28
N MET A 170 -12.37 26.75 -12.79
CA MET A 170 -12.69 25.37 -12.46
C MET A 170 -13.46 24.70 -13.59
N TYR A 171 -13.14 23.43 -13.81
CA TYR A 171 -13.82 22.52 -14.73
C TYR A 171 -14.19 21.22 -14.01
N LYS A 172 -15.23 20.52 -14.50
CA LYS A 172 -15.67 19.23 -13.96
C LYS A 172 -14.82 18.06 -14.46
N SER A 173 -14.31 18.13 -15.69
CA SER A 173 -13.39 17.13 -16.23
C SER A 173 -12.33 17.77 -17.13
N ILE A 174 -11.25 17.01 -17.37
CA ILE A 174 -10.24 17.41 -18.36
C ILE A 174 -10.79 17.35 -19.80
N GLY A 175 -11.81 16.52 -20.05
CA GLY A 175 -12.52 16.48 -21.31
C GLY A 175 -13.20 17.83 -21.61
N ASP A 176 -13.78 18.46 -20.59
CA ASP A 176 -14.34 19.81 -20.72
C ASP A 176 -13.27 20.84 -21.05
N VAL A 177 -12.12 20.79 -20.39
CA VAL A 177 -10.96 21.65 -20.68
C VAL A 177 -10.57 21.55 -22.15
N ILE A 178 -10.43 20.33 -22.67
CA ILE A 178 -10.03 20.08 -24.06
C ILE A 178 -11.10 20.60 -25.02
N ARG A 179 -12.39 20.41 -24.73
CA ARG A 179 -13.50 20.92 -25.56
C ARG A 179 -13.51 22.46 -25.63
N PHE A 180 -13.22 23.13 -24.52
CA PHE A 180 -13.11 24.60 -24.48
C PHE A 180 -11.85 25.08 -25.21
N ALA A 181 -10.72 24.42 -24.99
CA ALA A 181 -9.49 24.71 -25.72
C ALA A 181 -9.72 24.55 -27.23
N ALA A 182 -10.38 23.48 -27.69
CA ALA A 182 -10.67 23.21 -29.11
C ALA A 182 -11.40 24.35 -29.82
N LYS A 183 -12.35 25.00 -29.13
CA LYS A 183 -13.18 26.09 -29.68
C LYS A 183 -12.44 27.41 -29.86
N GLY A 184 -11.18 27.50 -29.38
CA GLY A 184 -10.39 28.72 -29.43
C GLY A 184 -10.65 29.67 -28.25
N ASP A 185 -11.44 29.24 -27.26
CA ASP A 185 -11.75 30.05 -26.06
C ASP A 185 -10.55 30.23 -25.12
N ILE A 186 -9.45 29.50 -25.38
CA ILE A 186 -8.19 29.57 -24.64
C ILE A 186 -7.09 29.83 -25.66
N SER A 187 -6.44 31.00 -25.54
CA SER A 187 -5.26 31.39 -26.30
C SER A 187 -4.19 31.84 -25.31
N GLY A 188 -2.95 31.34 -25.46
CA GLY A 188 -1.90 31.60 -24.48
C GLY A 188 -1.87 30.57 -23.35
N ILE A 189 -1.51 31.02 -22.15
CA ILE A 189 -1.53 30.22 -20.92
C ILE A 189 -2.75 30.56 -20.06
N SER A 190 -3.40 29.53 -19.49
CA SER A 190 -4.40 29.69 -18.43
C SER A 190 -4.20 28.64 -17.35
N MET A 191 -4.41 29.02 -16.08
CA MET A 191 -4.41 28.09 -14.95
C MET A 191 -5.84 27.62 -14.67
N CYS A 192 -6.02 26.32 -14.47
CA CYS A 192 -7.30 25.74 -14.14
C CYS A 192 -7.24 24.71 -13.02
N TYR A 193 -8.39 24.50 -12.38
CA TYR A 193 -8.64 23.46 -11.39
C TYR A 193 -9.62 22.44 -11.95
N ILE A 194 -9.28 21.16 -11.90
CA ILE A 194 -10.15 20.06 -12.27
C ILE A 194 -10.65 19.41 -10.98
N CYS A 195 -11.94 19.56 -10.68
CA CYS A 195 -12.55 19.11 -9.44
C CYS A 195 -13.24 17.75 -9.63
N ASP A 196 -12.79 16.71 -8.92
CA ASP A 196 -13.55 15.47 -8.76
C ASP A 196 -14.35 15.57 -7.45
N ASP A 197 -15.62 15.97 -7.55
CA ASP A 197 -16.51 16.12 -6.40
C ASP A 197 -16.80 14.80 -5.66
N LYS A 198 -16.49 13.64 -6.25
CA LYS A 198 -16.68 12.33 -5.60
C LYS A 198 -15.42 11.86 -4.88
N ASN A 199 -14.26 12.17 -5.43
CA ASN A 199 -12.96 11.77 -4.89
C ASN A 199 -12.04 13.00 -4.89
N LEU A 200 -12.15 13.86 -3.87
CA LEU A 200 -11.43 15.14 -3.82
C LEU A 200 -9.90 14.97 -3.95
N GLU A 201 -9.35 13.87 -3.45
CA GLU A 201 -7.94 13.49 -3.58
C GLU A 201 -7.46 13.34 -5.03
N GLN A 202 -8.39 13.09 -5.97
CA GLN A 202 -8.11 12.97 -7.39
C GLN A 202 -8.11 14.34 -8.09
N SER A 203 -8.54 15.41 -7.41
CA SER A 203 -8.56 16.75 -7.97
C SER A 203 -7.15 17.30 -8.20
N PHE A 204 -6.99 18.08 -9.26
CA PHE A 204 -5.67 18.57 -9.67
C PHE A 204 -5.74 19.94 -10.34
N PHE A 205 -4.63 20.66 -10.28
CA PHE A 205 -4.44 21.89 -11.03
C PHE A 205 -3.64 21.62 -12.30
N ALA A 206 -3.86 22.46 -13.30
CA ALA A 206 -3.11 22.41 -14.54
C ALA A 206 -2.90 23.80 -15.13
N PHE A 207 -1.79 23.94 -15.86
CA PHE A 207 -1.60 24.98 -16.85
C PHE A 207 -2.03 24.43 -18.22
N ILE A 208 -2.97 25.13 -18.85
CA ILE A 208 -3.38 24.91 -20.23
C ILE A 208 -2.54 25.87 -21.08
N ILE A 209 -1.80 25.33 -22.04
CA ILE A 209 -0.84 26.09 -22.84
C ILE A 209 -1.21 25.91 -24.30
N ARG A 210 -1.65 26.99 -24.95
CA ARG A 210 -1.94 26.99 -26.39
C ARG A 210 -0.99 27.92 -27.15
N ASN A 211 -0.14 27.32 -27.99
CA ASN A 211 0.74 28.03 -28.91
C ASN A 211 0.44 27.62 -30.36
N GLY A 212 -0.33 28.46 -31.06
CA GLY A 212 -0.84 28.16 -32.40
C GLY A 212 -1.79 26.96 -32.40
N GLU A 213 -1.43 25.94 -33.17
CA GLU A 213 -2.13 24.67 -33.26
C GLU A 213 -1.72 23.68 -32.17
N ASN A 214 -0.70 24.00 -31.37
CA ASN A 214 -0.20 23.13 -30.31
C ASN A 214 -0.92 23.40 -28.98
N LEU A 215 -1.43 22.34 -28.36
CA LEU A 215 -2.11 22.37 -27.06
C LEU A 215 -1.42 21.42 -26.08
N TYR A 216 -0.96 21.97 -24.96
CA TYR A 216 -0.32 21.23 -23.88
C TYR A 216 -1.07 21.41 -22.57
N ILE A 217 -0.96 20.39 -21.72
CA ILE A 217 -1.44 20.42 -20.34
C ILE A 217 -0.27 20.05 -19.43
N LEU A 218 0.10 20.96 -18.53
CA LEU A 218 1.11 20.74 -17.50
C LEU A 218 0.42 20.71 -16.14
N SER A 219 0.35 19.53 -15.51
CA SER A 219 -0.51 19.30 -14.34
C SER A 219 0.19 18.56 -13.20
N ASP A 220 -0.34 18.71 -11.99
CA ASP A 220 0.07 17.89 -10.84
C ASP A 220 -0.79 16.63 -10.68
N ARG A 221 -1.52 16.24 -11.73
CA ARG A 221 -2.42 15.07 -11.76
C ARG A 221 -1.71 13.83 -11.21
N PRO A 222 -2.38 13.02 -10.36
CA PRO A 222 -1.74 11.83 -9.80
C PRO A 222 -1.36 10.84 -10.90
N ILE A 223 -0.18 10.25 -10.76
CA ILE A 223 0.36 9.24 -11.66
C ILE A 223 0.34 7.90 -10.93
N TYR A 224 -0.30 6.91 -11.56
CA TYR A 224 -0.45 5.58 -11.02
C TYR A 224 0.39 4.58 -11.83
N LYS A 225 0.96 3.58 -11.15
CA LYS A 225 1.71 2.49 -11.78
C LYS A 225 0.81 1.50 -12.52
N HIS A 226 -0.47 1.44 -12.17
CA HIS A 226 -1.48 0.59 -12.81
C HIS A 226 -2.89 1.15 -12.56
N PRO A 227 -3.90 0.76 -13.35
CA PRO A 227 -5.25 1.36 -13.33
C PRO A 227 -5.97 1.34 -11.97
N LEU A 228 -5.72 0.34 -11.12
CA LEU A 228 -6.43 0.18 -9.84
C LEU A 228 -5.73 0.83 -8.65
N GLN A 229 -4.53 1.39 -8.83
CA GLN A 229 -3.74 1.88 -7.70
C GLN A 229 -4.48 2.97 -6.91
N ALA A 230 -5.18 3.87 -7.62
CA ALA A 230 -6.00 4.92 -7.03
C ALA A 230 -7.03 4.38 -6.02
N LYS A 231 -7.71 3.29 -6.38
CA LYS A 231 -8.75 2.64 -5.55
C LYS A 231 -8.17 1.80 -4.42
N MET A 232 -6.89 1.44 -4.51
CA MET A 232 -6.20 0.57 -3.55
C MET A 232 -5.43 1.36 -2.49
N SER A 233 -5.21 2.66 -2.68
CA SER A 233 -4.49 3.47 -1.69
C SER A 233 -5.23 3.45 -0.36
N ARG A 234 -4.47 3.17 0.70
CA ARG A 234 -4.99 3.20 2.09
C ARG A 234 -4.86 4.58 2.72
N CYS A 235 -4.18 5.52 2.05
CA CYS A 235 -3.86 6.83 2.57
C CYS A 235 -4.00 7.95 1.49
N PRO A 236 -5.12 8.03 0.75
CA PRO A 236 -5.24 8.95 -0.40
C PRO A 236 -5.02 10.43 -0.06
N GLY A 237 -5.42 10.88 1.15
CA GLY A 237 -5.18 12.26 1.58
C GLY A 237 -3.70 12.57 1.80
N ARG A 238 -2.91 11.57 2.24
CA ARG A 238 -1.45 11.71 2.34
C ARG A 238 -0.81 11.81 0.96
N ASP A 239 -1.24 10.98 0.00
CA ASP A 239 -0.74 11.03 -1.37
C ASP A 239 -1.00 12.42 -2.00
N MET A 240 -2.17 13.02 -1.73
CA MET A 240 -2.48 14.39 -2.14
C MET A 240 -1.62 15.43 -1.41
N SER A 241 -1.43 15.30 -0.09
CA SER A 241 -0.57 16.21 0.67
C SER A 241 0.87 16.20 0.14
N GLU A 242 1.44 15.03 -0.15
CA GLU A 242 2.80 14.90 -0.70
C GLU A 242 2.91 15.54 -2.09
N ARG A 243 1.83 15.50 -2.90
CA ARG A 243 1.75 16.24 -4.17
C ARG A 243 1.73 17.75 -3.96
N ILE A 244 0.89 18.24 -3.04
CA ILE A 244 0.71 19.67 -2.74
C ILE A 244 2.00 20.27 -2.16
N GLU A 245 2.65 19.60 -1.20
CA GLU A 245 3.95 20.01 -0.66
C GLU A 245 5.02 20.17 -1.76
N GLY A 246 4.79 19.54 -2.90
CA GLY A 246 5.68 19.55 -4.01
C GLY A 246 5.58 20.73 -4.96
N ASN A 247 4.55 21.56 -4.87
CA ASN A 247 4.28 22.69 -5.75
C ASN A 247 3.63 23.84 -4.96
N TYR A 248 3.21 24.91 -5.65
CA TYR A 248 2.45 26.00 -5.03
C TYR A 248 1.16 26.27 -5.84
N PHE A 249 0.55 25.22 -6.37
CA PHE A 249 -0.81 25.35 -6.88
C PHE A 249 -1.76 25.76 -5.74
N PRO A 250 -2.79 26.58 -6.02
CA PRO A 250 -3.55 27.27 -4.98
C PRO A 250 -4.67 26.41 -4.40
N TYR A 251 -4.26 25.28 -3.82
CA TYR A 251 -5.18 24.32 -3.21
C TYR A 251 -5.92 24.91 -2.02
N ASN A 252 -5.22 25.68 -1.19
CA ASN A 252 -5.78 26.29 0.01
C ASN A 252 -6.52 27.61 -0.30
N SER A 253 -5.84 28.57 -0.96
CA SER A 253 -6.38 29.93 -1.17
C SER A 253 -7.55 30.00 -2.14
N ILE A 254 -7.63 29.09 -3.13
CA ILE A 254 -8.66 29.13 -4.19
C ILE A 254 -9.59 27.93 -4.13
N SER A 255 -9.07 26.70 -4.20
CA SER A 255 -9.95 25.52 -4.23
C SER A 255 -10.53 25.14 -2.86
N GLY A 256 -10.00 25.71 -1.78
CA GLY A 256 -10.45 25.47 -0.41
C GLY A 256 -10.20 24.03 0.06
N ILE A 257 -9.22 23.33 -0.52
CA ILE A 257 -8.84 21.98 -0.11
C ILE A 257 -7.96 22.06 1.14
N ASP A 258 -8.38 21.37 2.19
CA ASP A 258 -7.62 21.19 3.42
C ASP A 258 -7.10 19.76 3.53
N VAL A 259 -5.78 19.67 3.74
CA VAL A 259 -5.02 18.44 3.96
C VAL A 259 -4.31 18.45 5.32
N SER A 260 -4.65 19.37 6.23
CA SER A 260 -3.97 19.52 7.52
C SER A 260 -4.40 18.46 8.55
N ASP A 261 -5.63 17.94 8.47
CA ASP A 261 -6.15 16.91 9.37
C ASP A 261 -5.78 15.47 8.97
N LEU A 262 -4.50 15.21 8.70
CA LEU A 262 -4.02 13.85 8.34
C LEU A 262 -4.11 12.84 9.51
N TRP A 263 -4.34 13.32 10.74
CA TRP A 263 -4.31 12.53 11.97
C TRP A 263 -5.68 12.38 12.66
N GLY A 264 -6.72 13.13 12.27
CA GLY A 264 -8.09 13.11 12.83
C GLY A 264 -9.11 12.35 11.97
N SER A 265 -9.87 13.03 11.11
CA SER A 265 -10.90 12.48 10.20
C SER A 265 -10.42 11.32 9.29
N GLY A 266 -9.13 11.05 9.34
CA GLY A 266 -8.52 9.76 9.11
C GLY A 266 -7.49 9.88 8.03
N ARG A 267 -6.72 8.81 7.82
CA ARG A 267 -5.76 8.66 6.71
C ARG A 267 -6.37 8.90 5.30
N TYR A 268 -7.66 9.21 5.23
CA TYR A 268 -8.54 9.38 4.08
C TYR A 268 -9.08 10.82 3.92
N GLY A 269 -8.87 11.72 4.88
CA GLY A 269 -9.54 13.03 4.93
C GLY A 269 -8.90 14.08 4.03
N VAL A 270 -9.50 14.31 2.87
CA VAL A 270 -9.41 15.58 2.13
C VAL A 270 -10.76 16.27 2.33
N SER A 271 -10.77 17.48 2.90
CA SER A 271 -12.01 18.23 3.10
C SER A 271 -12.00 19.54 2.31
N LYS A 272 -13.20 20.03 1.99
CA LYS A 272 -13.38 21.43 1.57
C LYS A 272 -13.59 22.28 2.82
N ASN A 273 -12.87 23.39 2.93
CA ASN A 273 -13.09 24.37 3.99
C ASN A 273 -14.46 25.03 3.81
N ASP A 274 -15.28 25.04 4.87
CA ASP A 274 -16.61 25.67 4.86
C ASP A 274 -16.54 27.22 4.81
N ASP A 275 -15.42 27.81 5.25
CA ASP A 275 -15.27 29.27 5.42
C ASP A 275 -14.72 30.01 4.19
N ASN A 276 -14.00 29.31 3.30
CA ASN A 276 -13.64 29.86 2.00
C ASN A 276 -14.81 29.53 1.09
N MET A 277 -15.50 30.54 0.55
CA MET A 277 -16.57 30.35 -0.45
C MET A 277 -16.05 29.51 -1.62
N ALA A 278 -16.06 28.18 -1.50
CA ALA A 278 -15.91 27.28 -2.61
C ALA A 278 -17.02 27.73 -3.57
N PRO A 279 -16.69 28.19 -4.78
CA PRO A 279 -17.71 28.64 -5.69
C PRO A 279 -18.63 27.44 -5.89
N ALA A 280 -19.86 27.56 -5.37
CA ALA A 280 -20.87 26.54 -5.51
C ALA A 280 -20.83 26.15 -6.98
N VAL A 281 -20.54 24.88 -7.27
CA VAL A 281 -20.58 24.38 -8.63
C VAL A 281 -21.99 24.68 -9.10
N ASN A 282 -22.14 25.73 -9.91
CA ASN A 282 -23.42 25.96 -10.55
C ASN A 282 -23.57 24.74 -11.45
N ASN A 283 -24.47 23.82 -11.08
CA ASN A 283 -24.52 22.49 -11.70
C ASN A 283 -24.72 22.59 -13.22
N ASP A 284 -25.23 23.73 -13.69
CA ASP A 284 -25.48 24.09 -15.08
C ASP A 284 -24.27 24.71 -15.82
N CYS A 285 -23.18 25.08 -15.14
CA CYS A 285 -21.98 25.65 -15.74
C CYS A 285 -20.83 24.64 -15.82
N VAL A 286 -20.33 24.39 -17.04
CA VAL A 286 -19.17 23.51 -17.31
C VAL A 286 -17.83 24.17 -16.94
N ARG A 287 -17.81 25.51 -16.90
CA ARG A 287 -16.65 26.35 -16.58
C ARG A 287 -17.09 27.43 -15.59
N THR A 288 -16.36 27.58 -14.49
CA THR A 288 -16.65 28.59 -13.45
C THR A 288 -15.37 29.35 -13.12
N LYS A 289 -15.41 30.69 -13.10
CA LYS A 289 -14.28 31.49 -12.60
C LYS A 289 -14.24 31.37 -11.07
N ILE A 290 -13.12 30.92 -10.53
CA ILE A 290 -12.96 30.65 -9.09
C ILE A 290 -12.02 31.63 -8.39
N GLY A 291 -11.28 32.43 -9.16
CA GLY A 291 -10.41 33.45 -8.61
C GLY A 291 -9.56 34.13 -9.68
N THR A 292 -8.60 34.91 -9.22
CA THR A 292 -7.55 35.54 -10.03
C THR A 292 -6.21 35.42 -9.32
N PHE A 293 -5.11 35.80 -9.97
CA PHE A 293 -3.79 35.81 -9.32
C PHE A 293 -3.73 36.79 -8.14
N ALA A 294 -4.56 37.83 -8.14
CA ALA A 294 -4.67 38.78 -7.03
C ALA A 294 -5.37 38.20 -5.79
N SER A 295 -6.13 37.09 -5.93
CA SER A 295 -6.75 36.39 -4.80
C SER A 295 -5.86 35.29 -4.20
N LEU A 296 -4.67 35.06 -4.75
CA LEU A 296 -3.72 34.06 -4.26
C LEU A 296 -2.94 34.55 -3.04
N ASN A 297 -2.38 33.60 -2.27
CA ASN A 297 -1.29 33.94 -1.36
C ASN A 297 -0.08 34.43 -2.17
N GLN A 298 0.77 35.28 -1.58
CA GLN A 298 1.84 35.95 -2.32
C GLN A 298 2.88 34.97 -2.90
N ASP A 299 3.12 33.85 -2.21
CA ASP A 299 4.01 32.78 -2.63
C ASP A 299 3.43 31.98 -3.80
N GLU A 300 2.15 31.62 -3.74
CA GLU A 300 1.40 30.98 -4.84
C GLU A 300 1.35 31.90 -6.07
N ALA A 301 1.10 33.20 -5.88
CA ALA A 301 1.07 34.19 -6.95
C ALA A 301 2.43 34.32 -7.64
N PHE A 302 3.50 34.46 -6.85
CA PHE A 302 4.85 34.55 -7.37
C PHE A 302 5.27 33.26 -8.09
N TRP A 303 4.91 32.09 -7.54
CA TRP A 303 5.16 30.80 -8.17
C TRP A 303 4.46 30.71 -9.53
N ALA A 304 3.18 31.09 -9.62
CA ALA A 304 2.41 31.03 -10.86
C ALA A 304 2.98 31.97 -11.94
N ILE A 305 3.41 33.18 -11.57
CA ILE A 305 4.10 34.11 -12.48
C ILE A 305 5.44 33.53 -12.94
N TYR A 306 6.22 32.97 -12.02
CA TYR A 306 7.50 32.36 -12.38
C TYR A 306 7.31 31.17 -13.32
N MET A 307 6.28 30.34 -13.08
CA MET A 307 5.86 29.28 -13.99
C MET A 307 5.48 29.82 -15.37
N PHE A 308 4.76 30.95 -15.47
CA PHE A 308 4.47 31.58 -16.77
C PHE A 308 5.74 31.94 -17.53
N SER A 309 6.77 32.46 -16.85
CA SER A 309 8.07 32.73 -17.48
C SER A 309 8.74 31.45 -17.99
N LEU A 310 8.78 30.39 -17.17
CA LEU A 310 9.37 29.10 -17.56
C LEU A 310 8.60 28.46 -18.73
N ILE A 311 7.27 28.58 -18.73
CA ILE A 311 6.43 28.08 -19.83
C ILE A 311 6.69 28.90 -21.10
N LYS A 312 6.83 30.22 -21.01
CA LYS A 312 7.20 31.07 -22.15
C LYS A 312 8.51 30.60 -22.78
N ASP A 313 9.53 30.36 -21.97
CA ASP A 313 10.83 29.91 -22.47
C ASP A 313 10.70 28.55 -23.17
N ARG A 314 10.10 27.56 -22.50
CA ARG A 314 10.04 26.19 -23.01
C ARG A 314 9.08 25.97 -24.19
N PHE A 315 7.91 26.61 -24.18
CA PHE A 315 6.85 26.34 -25.17
C PHE A 315 6.73 27.39 -26.27
N TYR A 316 7.26 28.60 -26.06
CA TYR A 316 7.25 29.67 -27.05
C TYR A 316 8.62 30.00 -27.64
N LYS A 317 9.73 29.81 -26.91
CA LYS A 317 11.08 30.05 -27.45
C LYS A 317 11.77 28.77 -27.92
N GLU A 318 11.70 27.72 -27.11
CA GLU A 318 12.35 26.43 -27.42
C GLU A 318 11.50 25.53 -28.33
N HIS A 319 10.20 25.81 -28.46
CA HIS A 319 9.25 25.06 -29.30
C HIS A 319 9.29 23.54 -29.04
N ILE A 320 9.14 23.14 -27.78
CA ILE A 320 9.09 21.73 -27.42
C ILE A 320 7.91 21.01 -28.09
N GLU A 321 8.14 19.78 -28.55
CA GLU A 321 7.13 18.82 -28.98
C GLU A 321 7.37 17.48 -28.26
N LEU A 322 6.30 16.78 -27.89
CA LEU A 322 6.38 15.43 -27.37
C LEU A 322 6.34 14.40 -28.50
N GLU A 323 6.82 13.18 -28.27
CA GLU A 323 6.72 12.11 -29.27
C GLU A 323 5.26 11.63 -29.42
N ASP A 324 4.64 11.27 -28.30
CA ASP A 324 3.28 10.72 -28.24
C ASP A 324 2.25 11.81 -27.91
N LEU A 325 1.05 11.71 -28.49
CA LEU A 325 -0.11 12.52 -28.12
C LEU A 325 -0.88 11.86 -26.96
N SER A 326 -1.53 12.69 -26.15
CA SER A 326 -2.43 12.28 -25.08
C SER A 326 -3.89 12.46 -25.47
N PHE A 327 -4.71 11.49 -25.06
CA PHE A 327 -6.12 11.38 -25.37
C PHE A 327 -6.94 11.22 -24.08
N CYS A 328 -8.21 11.62 -24.13
CA CYS A 328 -9.20 11.38 -23.09
C CYS A 328 -10.58 11.17 -23.74
N GLU A 329 -11.63 11.04 -22.93
CA GLU A 329 -13.01 10.83 -23.37
C GLU A 329 -13.51 11.85 -24.43
N ALA A 330 -12.87 13.00 -24.59
CA ALA A 330 -13.23 13.99 -25.59
C ALA A 330 -12.73 13.66 -27.02
N ASN A 331 -11.74 12.76 -27.15
CA ASN A 331 -11.10 12.41 -28.42
C ASN A 331 -10.74 10.91 -28.52
N ILE A 332 -11.41 10.04 -27.75
CA ILE A 332 -11.32 8.59 -27.84
C ILE A 332 -12.63 8.05 -28.42
N ILE A 333 -12.52 7.29 -29.52
CA ILE A 333 -13.61 6.52 -30.09
C ILE A 333 -13.47 5.07 -29.61
N TYR A 334 -14.51 4.56 -28.96
CA TYR A 334 -14.61 3.17 -28.54
C TYR A 334 -15.91 2.57 -29.08
N ASP A 335 -15.86 1.32 -29.54
CA ASP A 335 -17.05 0.62 -30.05
C ASP A 335 -18.16 0.61 -28.97
N ARG A 336 -19.34 1.13 -29.32
CA ARG A 336 -20.58 1.18 -28.49
C ARG A 336 -20.67 2.30 -27.43
N LEU A 337 -19.92 3.39 -27.52
CA LEU A 337 -20.26 4.63 -26.78
C LEU A 337 -21.46 5.33 -27.46
N GLU A 338 -22.68 5.14 -26.93
CA GLU A 338 -23.95 5.59 -27.56
C GLU A 338 -24.06 7.12 -27.76
N GLU A 339 -23.23 7.94 -27.09
CA GLU A 339 -23.29 9.42 -27.17
C GLU A 339 -22.38 10.05 -28.24
N ASN A 340 -21.53 9.27 -28.93
CA ASN A 340 -20.44 9.79 -29.77
C ASN A 340 -20.85 10.33 -31.16
N GLU A 341 -22.13 10.27 -31.56
CA GLU A 341 -22.50 10.62 -32.94
C GLU A 341 -22.81 12.11 -33.18
N LYS A 342 -23.20 12.92 -32.19
CA LYS A 342 -23.69 14.29 -32.46
C LYS A 342 -22.80 15.44 -31.97
N ASN A 343 -22.18 15.33 -30.79
CA ASN A 343 -21.31 16.40 -30.25
C ASN A 343 -19.83 16.27 -30.69
N GLU A 344 -19.39 15.08 -31.12
CA GLU A 344 -17.98 14.86 -31.51
C GLU A 344 -17.68 15.22 -32.96
N ILE A 345 -18.65 15.19 -33.89
CA ILE A 345 -18.40 15.48 -35.32
C ILE A 345 -17.79 16.88 -35.52
N ALA A 346 -18.16 17.86 -34.69
CA ALA A 346 -17.60 19.21 -34.75
C ALA A 346 -16.23 19.38 -34.05
N LEU A 347 -15.85 18.48 -33.14
CA LEU A 347 -14.53 18.47 -32.49
C LEU A 347 -13.49 17.70 -33.32
N ARG A 348 -13.94 16.69 -34.09
CA ARG A 348 -13.11 15.84 -34.96
C ARG A 348 -12.43 16.55 -36.12
N THR A 349 -12.85 17.77 -36.45
CA THR A 349 -12.17 18.62 -37.45
C THR A 349 -10.97 19.37 -36.88
N THR A 350 -10.83 19.44 -35.56
CA THR A 350 -9.91 20.39 -34.90
C THR A 350 -8.95 19.73 -33.90
N ILE A 351 -9.23 18.50 -33.45
CA ILE A 351 -8.37 17.74 -32.52
C ILE A 351 -8.19 16.29 -33.04
N PRO A 352 -6.98 15.73 -32.98
CA PRO A 352 -6.73 14.32 -33.29
C PRO A 352 -7.53 13.38 -32.40
N TYR A 353 -8.05 12.30 -32.99
CA TYR A 353 -8.76 11.24 -32.27
C TYR A 353 -8.10 9.87 -32.48
N ILE A 354 -8.36 8.96 -31.55
CA ILE A 354 -7.93 7.56 -31.64
C ILE A 354 -9.13 6.61 -31.59
N VAL A 355 -9.01 5.47 -32.28
CA VAL A 355 -9.97 4.36 -32.18
C VAL A 355 -9.33 3.24 -31.37
N VAL A 356 -9.92 2.91 -30.23
CA VAL A 356 -9.44 1.82 -29.37
C VAL A 356 -10.18 0.53 -29.72
N LYS A 357 -9.42 -0.51 -30.06
CA LYS A 357 -9.98 -1.84 -30.37
C LYS A 357 -10.26 -2.63 -29.09
N PRO A 358 -11.31 -3.47 -29.06
CA PRO A 358 -11.58 -4.32 -27.91
C PRO A 358 -10.50 -5.40 -27.73
N VAL A 359 -10.26 -5.79 -26.48
CA VAL A 359 -9.42 -6.94 -26.11
C VAL A 359 -10.23 -8.22 -26.28
N GLU A 360 -9.78 -9.10 -27.18
CA GLU A 360 -10.45 -10.38 -27.45
C GLU A 360 -10.00 -11.51 -26.50
N ASN A 361 -8.71 -11.58 -26.21
CA ASN A 361 -8.14 -12.63 -25.35
C ASN A 361 -6.98 -12.13 -24.49
N PRO A 362 -7.22 -11.83 -23.19
CA PRO A 362 -6.20 -11.29 -22.31
C PRO A 362 -5.16 -12.32 -21.83
N LYS A 363 -5.37 -13.62 -22.06
CA LYS A 363 -4.50 -14.70 -21.54
C LYS A 363 -3.06 -14.60 -22.06
N ASN A 364 -2.91 -14.41 -23.37
CA ASN A 364 -1.61 -14.50 -24.07
C ASN A 364 -0.96 -13.13 -24.30
N ILE A 365 -1.46 -12.08 -23.65
CA ILE A 365 -0.91 -10.74 -23.80
C ILE A 365 0.38 -10.68 -22.96
N GLU A 366 1.51 -10.46 -23.63
CA GLU A 366 2.77 -10.14 -22.95
C GLU A 366 2.72 -8.68 -22.49
N MET A 367 2.88 -8.48 -21.18
CA MET A 367 2.88 -7.16 -20.56
C MET A 367 4.13 -6.99 -19.70
N GLU A 368 4.63 -5.76 -19.64
CA GLU A 368 5.74 -5.42 -18.75
C GLU A 368 5.22 -5.09 -17.35
N TYR A 369 5.65 -5.90 -16.38
CA TYR A 369 5.33 -5.74 -14.97
C TYR A 369 6.58 -5.31 -14.19
N GLY A 370 6.39 -4.66 -13.04
CA GLY A 370 7.48 -4.31 -12.14
C GLY A 370 8.22 -5.53 -11.56
N ARG A 371 7.59 -6.71 -11.65
CA ARG A 371 8.17 -8.00 -11.27
C ARG A 371 7.70 -9.07 -12.25
N LYS A 372 8.57 -10.04 -12.55
CA LYS A 372 8.23 -11.18 -13.41
C LYS A 372 7.05 -11.98 -12.81
N SER A 373 6.07 -12.30 -13.66
CA SER A 373 4.92 -13.15 -13.31
C SER A 373 5.40 -14.50 -12.78
N GLU A 374 4.79 -14.97 -11.68
CA GLU A 374 5.11 -16.24 -11.03
C GLU A 374 4.27 -17.40 -11.60
N HIS A 375 3.27 -17.12 -12.44
CA HIS A 375 2.42 -18.12 -13.10
C HIS A 375 1.76 -19.08 -12.10
N LEU A 376 1.36 -18.56 -10.93
CA LEU A 376 0.94 -19.37 -9.78
C LEU A 376 -0.34 -20.16 -10.06
N TYR A 377 -1.18 -19.68 -10.97
CA TYR A 377 -2.54 -20.16 -11.19
C TYR A 377 -2.83 -20.51 -12.66
N ASP A 378 -1.81 -20.81 -13.46
CA ASP A 378 -1.96 -21.20 -14.87
C ASP A 378 -2.94 -22.37 -15.05
N TYR A 379 -2.93 -23.36 -14.13
CA TYR A 379 -3.87 -24.48 -14.14
C TYR A 379 -5.35 -24.06 -13.99
N LEU A 380 -5.63 -22.99 -13.24
CA LEU A 380 -6.98 -22.44 -13.10
C LEU A 380 -7.38 -21.68 -14.36
N ILE A 381 -6.45 -20.92 -14.94
CA ILE A 381 -6.67 -20.20 -16.19
C ILE A 381 -7.00 -21.21 -17.29
N ASP A 382 -6.20 -22.26 -17.46
CA ASP A 382 -6.44 -23.31 -18.44
C ASP A 382 -7.81 -23.99 -18.27
N ARG A 383 -8.24 -24.20 -17.02
CA ARG A 383 -9.51 -24.85 -16.69
C ARG A 383 -10.74 -23.98 -16.98
N TYR A 384 -10.66 -22.67 -16.75
CA TYR A 384 -11.84 -21.79 -16.74
C TYR A 384 -11.86 -20.74 -17.85
N VAL A 385 -10.75 -20.43 -18.52
CA VAL A 385 -10.67 -19.31 -19.49
C VAL A 385 -11.72 -19.39 -20.60
N ASN A 386 -11.99 -20.59 -21.13
CA ASN A 386 -12.96 -20.81 -22.20
C ASN A 386 -14.43 -20.64 -21.75
N LYS A 387 -14.67 -20.44 -20.44
CA LYS A 387 -16.00 -20.21 -19.85
C LYS A 387 -16.23 -18.75 -19.46
N VAL A 388 -15.21 -17.90 -19.57
CA VAL A 388 -15.30 -16.48 -19.23
C VAL A 388 -16.10 -15.75 -20.31
N ASP A 389 -17.06 -14.92 -19.90
CA ASP A 389 -17.78 -14.04 -20.83
C ASP A 389 -16.83 -12.95 -21.34
N THR A 390 -16.57 -12.91 -22.65
CA THR A 390 -15.66 -11.96 -23.28
C THR A 390 -16.09 -10.50 -23.13
N ASN A 391 -17.37 -10.23 -22.81
CA ASN A 391 -17.84 -8.87 -22.56
C ASN A 391 -17.15 -8.23 -21.33
N VAL A 392 -16.73 -9.01 -20.34
CA VAL A 392 -16.11 -8.49 -19.11
C VAL A 392 -14.71 -7.91 -19.35
N PHE A 393 -14.08 -8.20 -20.50
CA PHE A 393 -12.75 -7.69 -20.83
C PHE A 393 -12.76 -6.21 -21.26
N ASN A 394 -13.92 -5.69 -21.67
CA ASN A 394 -14.03 -4.41 -22.37
C ASN A 394 -15.03 -3.47 -21.68
N LEU A 395 -15.07 -3.48 -20.35
CA LEU A 395 -15.97 -2.64 -19.57
C LEU A 395 -15.44 -1.20 -19.49
N ILE A 396 -16.32 -0.21 -19.69
CA ILE A 396 -16.00 1.21 -19.74
C ILE A 396 -16.81 1.97 -18.68
N LYS A 397 -16.16 2.82 -17.89
CA LYS A 397 -16.79 3.52 -16.75
C LYS A 397 -17.96 4.42 -17.17
N GLN A 398 -17.86 5.07 -18.33
CA GLN A 398 -18.85 5.99 -18.88
C GLN A 398 -20.14 5.29 -19.37
N ARG A 399 -20.07 3.98 -19.64
CA ARG A 399 -21.18 3.22 -20.23
C ARG A 399 -21.68 2.12 -19.31
N ASP A 400 -20.76 1.30 -18.86
CA ASP A 400 -21.05 0.09 -18.11
C ASP A 400 -21.16 0.47 -16.63
N LYS A 401 -22.40 0.54 -16.14
CA LYS A 401 -22.65 0.55 -14.69
C LYS A 401 -21.94 -0.67 -14.13
N THR A 402 -21.19 -0.50 -13.03
CA THR A 402 -20.51 -1.59 -12.31
C THR A 402 -21.44 -2.80 -12.25
N LEU A 403 -21.09 -3.85 -13.00
CA LEU A 403 -21.91 -5.06 -13.08
C LEU A 403 -22.12 -5.56 -11.65
N PRO A 404 -23.36 -5.98 -11.31
CA PRO A 404 -23.67 -6.40 -9.96
C PRO A 404 -22.69 -7.48 -9.50
N MET A 405 -22.34 -7.40 -8.22
CA MET A 405 -21.45 -8.33 -7.56
C MET A 405 -21.79 -9.77 -7.95
N LEU A 406 -20.77 -10.56 -8.30
CA LEU A 406 -20.92 -12.01 -8.24
C LEU A 406 -21.33 -12.31 -6.79
N THR A 407 -22.61 -12.62 -6.62
CA THR A 407 -23.18 -12.88 -5.30
C THR A 407 -22.50 -14.11 -4.74
N ASP A 408 -21.67 -13.94 -3.71
CA ASP A 408 -21.41 -15.05 -2.81
C ASP A 408 -21.39 -14.61 -1.34
N ASN A 409 -22.21 -15.35 -0.59
CA ASN A 409 -22.34 -15.27 0.84
C ASN A 409 -21.06 -15.80 1.49
N LYS A 410 -20.40 -14.95 2.28
CA LYS A 410 -19.46 -15.32 3.35
C LYS A 410 -18.06 -15.81 2.92
N SER A 411 -17.22 -14.95 2.33
CA SER A 411 -15.81 -14.78 2.81
C SER A 411 -15.08 -13.57 2.18
N THR A 412 -14.76 -12.59 3.04
CA THR A 412 -13.57 -11.72 3.16
C THR A 412 -12.74 -11.14 1.98
N CYS A 413 -13.06 -11.29 0.70
CA CYS A 413 -12.48 -10.43 -0.36
C CYS A 413 -13.43 -10.26 -1.55
N PHE A 414 -14.29 -9.24 -1.47
CA PHE A 414 -15.18 -8.88 -2.56
C PHE A 414 -14.37 -8.24 -3.70
N ARG A 415 -14.06 -9.01 -4.76
CA ARG A 415 -13.48 -8.45 -5.99
C ARG A 415 -14.61 -8.20 -6.98
N GLN A 416 -14.73 -6.95 -7.43
CA GLN A 416 -15.70 -6.55 -8.46
C GLN A 416 -14.99 -6.46 -9.81
N TYR A 417 -15.76 -6.56 -10.89
CA TYR A 417 -15.25 -6.18 -12.20
C TYR A 417 -14.92 -4.70 -12.24
N GLU A 418 -13.85 -4.37 -12.93
CA GLU A 418 -13.32 -3.02 -13.02
C GLU A 418 -13.47 -2.47 -14.43
N THR A 419 -13.65 -1.16 -14.53
CA THR A 419 -13.94 -0.47 -15.77
C THR A 419 -12.78 0.42 -16.18
N LEU A 420 -12.52 0.50 -17.49
CA LEU A 420 -11.58 1.45 -18.05
C LEU A 420 -12.16 2.86 -17.93
N ASP A 421 -11.40 3.77 -17.33
CA ASP A 421 -11.79 5.16 -17.17
C ASP A 421 -11.19 6.03 -18.28
N LEU A 422 -12.03 6.41 -19.25
CA LEU A 422 -11.61 7.25 -20.37
C LEU A 422 -11.50 8.74 -20.00
N SER A 423 -11.96 9.16 -18.81
CA SER A 423 -11.89 10.57 -18.40
C SER A 423 -10.47 11.02 -18.05
N SER A 424 -9.56 10.07 -17.81
CA SER A 424 -8.15 10.35 -17.52
C SER A 424 -7.34 10.54 -18.80
N MET A 425 -6.42 11.51 -18.81
CA MET A 425 -5.48 11.67 -19.92
C MET A 425 -4.47 10.52 -19.99
N ARG A 426 -4.32 9.93 -21.18
CA ARG A 426 -3.43 8.82 -21.49
C ARG A 426 -2.85 8.94 -22.89
N THR A 427 -1.59 8.56 -23.07
CA THR A 427 -1.08 8.27 -24.43
C THR A 427 -1.73 7.00 -24.98
N GLU A 428 -1.65 6.77 -26.29
CA GLU A 428 -2.13 5.52 -26.90
C GLU A 428 -1.52 4.27 -26.24
N LYS A 429 -0.21 4.29 -25.97
CA LYS A 429 0.50 3.18 -25.32
C LYS A 429 -0.03 2.95 -23.89
N GLU A 430 -0.18 4.01 -23.10
CA GLU A 430 -0.72 3.89 -21.74
C GLU A 430 -2.17 3.39 -21.75
N LEU A 431 -2.99 3.85 -22.71
CA LEU A 431 -4.40 3.46 -22.82
C LEU A 431 -4.57 1.98 -23.18
N ILE A 432 -3.80 1.49 -24.15
CA ILE A 432 -3.77 0.07 -24.53
C ILE A 432 -3.29 -0.77 -23.35
N TYR A 433 -2.24 -0.32 -22.65
CA TYR A 433 -1.73 -1.01 -21.46
C TYR A 433 -2.82 -1.12 -20.38
N ASP A 434 -3.47 0.00 -20.02
CA ASP A 434 -4.50 0.05 -19.00
C ASP A 434 -5.69 -0.87 -19.35
N GLN A 435 -6.10 -0.89 -20.62
CA GLN A 435 -7.16 -1.75 -21.14
C GLN A 435 -6.80 -3.24 -21.00
N GLN A 436 -5.61 -3.64 -21.44
CA GLN A 436 -5.13 -5.02 -21.35
C GLN A 436 -4.98 -5.47 -19.91
N TRP A 437 -4.48 -4.60 -19.04
CA TRP A 437 -4.31 -4.86 -17.61
C TRP A 437 -5.66 -5.13 -16.94
N LEU A 438 -6.65 -4.27 -17.21
CA LEU A 438 -8.01 -4.44 -16.68
C LEU A 438 -8.71 -5.69 -17.24
N ALA A 439 -8.50 -6.02 -18.51
CA ALA A 439 -9.02 -7.25 -19.10
C ALA A 439 -8.47 -8.50 -18.38
N ARG A 440 -7.17 -8.52 -18.07
CA ARG A 440 -6.54 -9.60 -17.27
C ARG A 440 -7.10 -9.64 -15.85
N TYR A 441 -7.27 -8.50 -15.20
CA TYR A 441 -7.88 -8.43 -13.87
C TYR A 441 -9.32 -8.97 -13.87
N ASN A 442 -10.16 -8.53 -14.81
CA ASN A 442 -11.53 -8.99 -14.93
C ASN A 442 -11.63 -10.48 -15.27
N MET A 443 -10.69 -11.01 -16.06
CA MET A 443 -10.55 -12.45 -16.27
C MET A 443 -10.28 -13.19 -14.95
N ALA A 444 -9.36 -12.69 -14.11
CA ALA A 444 -9.07 -13.27 -12.79
C ALA A 444 -10.32 -13.29 -11.89
N VAL A 445 -11.06 -12.18 -11.85
CA VAL A 445 -12.30 -12.05 -11.07
C VAL A 445 -13.37 -13.04 -11.55
N SER A 446 -13.54 -13.17 -12.87
CA SER A 446 -14.50 -14.12 -13.45
C SER A 446 -14.15 -15.57 -13.12
N ILE A 447 -12.86 -15.94 -13.26
CA ILE A 447 -12.37 -17.27 -12.90
C ILE A 447 -12.57 -17.53 -11.40
N GLY A 448 -12.23 -16.56 -10.55
CA GLY A 448 -12.42 -16.66 -9.10
C GLY A 448 -13.88 -16.91 -8.71
N GLY A 449 -14.84 -16.25 -9.36
CA GLY A 449 -16.27 -16.48 -9.14
C GLY A 449 -16.71 -17.91 -9.51
N MET A 450 -16.28 -18.41 -10.67
CA MET A 450 -16.57 -19.80 -11.07
C MET A 450 -15.90 -20.82 -10.13
N LEU A 451 -14.67 -20.55 -9.71
CA LEU A 451 -13.91 -21.41 -8.81
C LEU A 451 -14.56 -21.48 -7.43
N ASN A 452 -15.05 -20.37 -6.88
CA ASN A 452 -15.78 -20.35 -5.61
C ASN A 452 -17.09 -21.15 -5.70
N SER A 453 -17.85 -20.99 -6.80
CA SER A 453 -19.06 -21.79 -7.01
C SER A 453 -18.75 -23.30 -7.09
N ASP A 454 -17.66 -23.68 -7.76
CA ASP A 454 -17.21 -25.06 -7.83
C ASP A 454 -16.73 -25.56 -6.46
N PHE A 455 -16.04 -24.74 -5.68
CA PHE A 455 -15.62 -25.06 -4.32
C PHE A 455 -16.81 -25.31 -3.41
N ASP A 456 -17.80 -24.42 -3.39
CA ASP A 456 -18.99 -24.57 -2.53
C ASP A 456 -19.78 -25.84 -2.83
N LYS A 457 -19.86 -26.22 -4.12
CA LYS A 457 -20.50 -27.47 -4.55
C LYS A 457 -19.69 -28.71 -4.18
N ASN A 458 -18.36 -28.66 -4.29
CA ASN A 458 -17.52 -29.86 -4.24
C ASN A 458 -16.73 -30.05 -2.94
N LYS A 459 -16.58 -29.01 -2.10
CA LYS A 459 -15.72 -29.03 -0.90
C LYS A 459 -15.96 -30.25 -0.01
N ASN A 460 -17.22 -30.54 0.34
CA ASN A 460 -17.55 -31.65 1.23
C ASN A 460 -17.20 -33.01 0.62
N ARG A 461 -17.39 -33.17 -0.70
CA ARG A 461 -16.98 -34.36 -1.44
C ARG A 461 -15.46 -34.53 -1.41
N VAL A 462 -14.72 -33.49 -1.77
CA VAL A 462 -13.24 -33.49 -1.82
C VAL A 462 -12.65 -33.81 -0.44
N ILE A 463 -13.13 -33.17 0.62
CA ILE A 463 -12.70 -33.47 1.99
C ILE A 463 -13.00 -34.93 2.33
N SER A 464 -14.18 -35.44 2.01
CA SER A 464 -14.57 -36.83 2.31
C SER A 464 -13.71 -37.86 1.56
N GLU A 465 -13.41 -37.62 0.29
CA GLU A 465 -12.51 -38.45 -0.51
C GLU A 465 -11.09 -38.46 0.09
N MET A 466 -10.54 -37.28 0.39
CA MET A 466 -9.22 -37.15 1.00
C MET A 466 -9.15 -37.85 2.36
N LEU A 467 -10.19 -37.70 3.19
CA LEU A 467 -10.31 -38.39 4.48
C LEU A 467 -10.34 -39.92 4.31
N SER A 468 -11.03 -40.42 3.30
CA SER A 468 -11.07 -41.85 2.98
C SER A 468 -9.68 -42.38 2.63
N MET A 469 -8.95 -41.67 1.76
CA MET A 469 -7.59 -42.04 1.37
C MET A 469 -6.63 -42.07 2.57
N ILE A 470 -6.68 -41.06 3.44
CA ILE A 470 -5.86 -40.99 4.67
C ILE A 470 -6.23 -42.11 5.65
N ARG A 471 -7.53 -42.42 5.82
CA ARG A 471 -7.97 -43.54 6.68
C ARG A 471 -7.44 -44.87 6.19
N ASN A 472 -7.53 -45.13 4.88
CA ASN A 472 -7.04 -46.36 4.27
C ASN A 472 -5.51 -46.48 4.37
N SER A 473 -4.81 -45.34 4.34
CA SER A 473 -3.35 -45.27 4.38
C SER A 473 -2.78 -45.08 5.79
N ALA A 474 -3.63 -45.00 6.84
CA ALA A 474 -3.20 -44.64 8.20
C ALA A 474 -2.06 -45.51 8.73
N GLY A 475 -2.08 -46.82 8.42
CA GLY A 475 -1.01 -47.73 8.85
C GLY A 475 0.34 -47.43 8.20
N TYR A 476 0.32 -47.04 6.92
CA TYR A 476 1.50 -46.62 6.17
C TYR A 476 2.02 -45.27 6.65
N ILE A 477 1.14 -44.30 6.92
CA ILE A 477 1.48 -42.98 7.48
C ILE A 477 2.21 -43.12 8.81
N VAL A 478 1.70 -43.95 9.72
CA VAL A 478 2.35 -44.22 11.02
C VAL A 478 3.79 -44.73 10.80
N ASN A 479 4.00 -45.61 9.83
CA ASN A 479 5.33 -46.13 9.51
C ASN A 479 6.25 -45.06 8.92
N LEU A 480 5.75 -44.18 8.05
CA LEU A 480 6.53 -43.06 7.51
C LEU A 480 7.04 -42.14 8.63
N ILE A 481 6.17 -41.80 9.59
CA ILE A 481 6.54 -40.93 10.71
C ILE A 481 7.51 -41.64 11.67
N LEU A 482 7.27 -42.92 12.00
CA LEU A 482 8.17 -43.71 12.83
C LEU A 482 9.58 -43.81 12.25
N THR A 483 9.68 -43.95 10.93
CA THR A 483 10.96 -44.03 10.20
C THR A 483 11.54 -42.66 9.85
N LYS A 484 10.90 -41.56 10.30
CA LYS A 484 11.28 -40.17 10.01
C LYS A 484 11.35 -39.83 8.52
N LYS A 485 10.60 -40.56 7.69
CA LYS A 485 10.42 -40.26 6.26
C LYS A 485 9.35 -39.19 6.01
N PHE A 486 8.57 -38.86 7.02
CA PHE A 486 7.62 -37.75 7.03
C PHE A 486 7.66 -37.06 8.40
N ASP A 487 7.51 -35.74 8.43
CA ASP A 487 7.54 -34.99 9.69
C ASP A 487 6.23 -35.18 10.47
N GLY A 488 6.36 -35.54 11.74
CA GLY A 488 5.22 -35.85 12.58
C GLY A 488 5.62 -35.93 14.04
N LYS A 489 4.75 -35.45 14.91
CA LYS A 489 4.95 -35.46 16.35
C LYS A 489 4.30 -36.68 16.97
N ILE A 490 5.08 -37.47 17.70
CA ILE A 490 4.59 -38.61 18.48
C ILE A 490 4.60 -38.20 19.95
N ASP A 491 3.42 -38.18 20.58
CA ASP A 491 3.25 -37.81 21.99
C ASP A 491 2.33 -38.80 22.69
N SER A 492 2.35 -38.80 24.02
CA SER A 492 1.31 -39.54 24.74
C SER A 492 -0.04 -38.86 24.54
N PHE A 493 -1.08 -39.68 24.59
CA PHE A 493 -2.45 -39.21 24.51
C PHE A 493 -2.78 -38.17 25.59
N GLU A 494 -2.23 -38.34 26.79
CA GLU A 494 -2.46 -37.47 27.93
C GLU A 494 -2.04 -36.01 27.66
N TYR A 495 -0.90 -35.82 27.00
CA TYR A 495 -0.36 -34.49 26.74
C TYR A 495 -0.83 -33.88 25.42
N ALA A 496 -1.03 -34.71 24.39
CA ALA A 496 -1.39 -34.23 23.06
C ALA A 496 -2.89 -33.90 22.92
N ALA A 497 -3.77 -34.66 23.57
CA ALA A 497 -5.23 -34.52 23.39
C ALA A 497 -5.76 -33.11 23.73
N LYS A 498 -5.10 -32.39 24.65
CA LYS A 498 -5.49 -31.03 25.06
C LYS A 498 -5.27 -29.95 23.99
N ASN A 499 -4.42 -30.24 23.00
CA ASN A 499 -4.04 -29.29 21.96
C ASN A 499 -4.76 -29.60 20.62
N ILE A 500 -5.62 -30.62 20.59
CA ILE A 500 -6.41 -30.96 19.40
C ILE A 500 -7.52 -29.91 19.25
N SER A 501 -7.50 -29.18 18.15
CA SER A 501 -8.57 -28.25 17.77
C SER A 501 -9.78 -29.01 17.25
N TYR A 502 -10.98 -28.45 17.43
CA TYR A 502 -12.21 -28.99 16.84
C TYR A 502 -12.18 -28.99 15.29
N ARG A 503 -11.28 -28.20 14.69
CA ARG A 503 -11.07 -28.15 13.23
C ARG A 503 -10.12 -29.23 12.71
N ASP A 504 -9.43 -29.94 13.60
CA ASP A 504 -8.43 -30.93 13.22
C ASP A 504 -9.07 -32.28 12.89
N ILE A 505 -8.49 -32.98 11.93
CA ILE A 505 -8.96 -34.27 11.49
C ILE A 505 -8.39 -35.35 12.42
N THR A 506 -9.22 -35.90 13.30
CA THR A 506 -8.78 -36.90 14.28
C THR A 506 -9.31 -38.30 13.94
N LEU A 507 -8.41 -39.22 13.59
CA LEU A 507 -8.70 -40.63 13.41
C LEU A 507 -8.73 -41.34 14.77
N GLY A 508 -9.88 -41.94 15.10
CA GLY A 508 -10.13 -42.56 16.41
C GLY A 508 -10.97 -41.69 17.36
N LYS A 509 -11.74 -40.73 16.85
CA LYS A 509 -12.69 -39.90 17.60
C LYS A 509 -14.11 -40.09 17.06
N GLU A 510 -15.10 -40.20 17.93
CA GLU A 510 -16.53 -40.10 17.55
C GLU A 510 -16.85 -38.64 17.19
N TYR A 511 -17.49 -38.40 16.04
CA TYR A 511 -17.85 -37.06 15.58
C TYR A 511 -18.80 -36.39 16.60
N ASN A 512 -18.44 -35.17 17.05
CA ASN A 512 -19.22 -34.23 17.88
C ASN A 512 -18.89 -34.11 19.38
N ASP A 513 -17.93 -34.86 19.93
CA ASP A 513 -17.59 -34.76 21.36
C ASP A 513 -16.09 -34.64 21.62
N ASP A 514 -15.68 -33.62 22.38
CA ASP A 514 -14.29 -33.42 22.83
C ASP A 514 -13.93 -34.20 24.10
N TYR A 515 -14.84 -35.07 24.59
CA TYR A 515 -14.61 -35.84 25.79
C TYR A 515 -13.46 -36.84 25.61
N LYS A 516 -12.54 -36.87 26.59
CA LYS A 516 -11.46 -37.86 26.67
C LYS A 516 -11.97 -39.31 26.53
N SER A 517 -13.16 -39.59 27.04
CA SER A 517 -13.85 -40.88 26.99
C SER A 517 -14.35 -41.29 25.60
N LYS A 518 -14.31 -40.40 24.60
CA LYS A 518 -14.77 -40.63 23.22
C LYS A 518 -13.64 -40.92 22.24
N TYR A 519 -12.39 -40.82 22.70
CA TYR A 519 -11.23 -41.21 21.92
C TYR A 519 -10.93 -42.70 22.06
N ARG A 520 -10.65 -43.36 20.94
CA ARG A 520 -10.29 -44.76 20.83
C ARG A 520 -9.12 -44.91 19.88
N CYS A 521 -8.35 -45.98 20.05
CA CYS A 521 -7.38 -46.41 19.06
C CYS A 521 -8.08 -46.62 17.72
N PHE A 522 -7.61 -45.95 16.67
CA PHE A 522 -8.19 -46.02 15.34
C PHE A 522 -8.23 -47.47 14.79
N PHE A 523 -7.16 -48.24 15.00
CA PHE A 523 -7.06 -49.59 14.46
C PHE A 523 -7.80 -50.66 15.26
N THR A 524 -7.91 -50.50 16.58
CA THR A 524 -8.35 -51.59 17.47
C THR A 524 -9.57 -51.25 18.30
N GLY A 525 -10.05 -50.00 18.29
CA GLY A 525 -11.14 -49.53 19.15
C GLY A 525 -10.82 -49.56 20.66
N LYS A 526 -9.56 -49.80 21.04
CA LYS A 526 -9.13 -49.90 22.46
C LYS A 526 -8.79 -48.54 23.06
N ASN A 527 -8.52 -48.50 24.36
CA ASN A 527 -8.13 -47.27 25.05
C ASN A 527 -6.90 -46.60 24.40
N PRO A 528 -6.94 -45.27 24.24
CA PRO A 528 -5.84 -44.52 23.64
C PRO A 528 -4.65 -44.43 24.59
N ALA A 529 -3.45 -44.36 24.03
CA ALA A 529 -2.20 -44.17 24.78
C ALA A 529 -1.24 -43.19 24.09
N VAL A 530 -1.25 -43.15 22.76
CA VAL A 530 -0.35 -42.35 21.93
C VAL A 530 -1.16 -41.60 20.88
N ILE A 531 -0.75 -40.38 20.56
CA ILE A 531 -1.24 -39.60 19.43
C ILE A 531 -0.07 -39.28 18.51
N ILE A 532 -0.29 -39.48 17.21
CA ILE A 532 0.61 -39.01 16.17
C ILE A 532 -0.06 -37.83 15.48
N SER A 533 0.57 -36.66 15.53
CA SER A 533 0.08 -35.40 14.97
C SER A 533 0.96 -34.95 13.82
N PHE A 534 0.38 -34.58 12.69
CA PHE A 534 1.11 -34.08 11.53
C PHE A 534 0.29 -33.07 10.74
N ASN A 535 0.97 -32.21 9.98
CA ASN A 535 0.36 -31.17 9.18
C ASN A 535 0.78 -31.34 7.73
N VAL A 536 -0.15 -31.14 6.81
CA VAL A 536 0.10 -31.23 5.37
C VAL A 536 -0.02 -29.85 4.75
N LYS A 537 0.99 -29.46 3.98
CA LYS A 537 1.09 -28.16 3.34
C LYS A 537 1.06 -28.23 1.82
N THR A 538 1.37 -29.36 1.19
CA THR A 538 1.38 -29.45 -0.28
C THR A 538 0.68 -30.69 -0.84
N ALA A 539 0.35 -30.65 -2.12
CA ALA A 539 -0.20 -31.78 -2.86
C ALA A 539 0.74 -33.00 -2.89
N GLU A 540 2.05 -32.78 -2.99
CA GLU A 540 3.08 -33.82 -2.95
C GLU A 540 3.06 -34.56 -1.61
N GLU A 541 2.90 -33.83 -0.51
CA GLU A 541 2.79 -34.41 0.82
C GLU A 541 1.49 -35.21 0.99
N LEU A 542 0.36 -34.72 0.46
CA LEU A 542 -0.92 -35.47 0.44
C LEU A 542 -0.78 -36.80 -0.30
N ALA A 543 -0.16 -36.76 -1.49
CA ALA A 543 0.08 -37.94 -2.32
C ALA A 543 1.04 -38.93 -1.62
N THR A 544 2.13 -38.40 -1.03
CA THR A 544 3.10 -39.19 -0.26
C THR A 544 2.45 -39.93 0.90
N LEU A 545 1.58 -39.27 1.67
CA LEU A 545 0.89 -39.88 2.81
C LEU A 545 -0.12 -40.95 2.39
N CYS A 546 -0.70 -40.81 1.20
CA CYS A 546 -1.62 -41.80 0.65
C CYS A 546 -0.91 -42.93 -0.11
N GLY A 547 0.40 -42.82 -0.35
CA GLY A 547 1.16 -43.81 -1.12
C GLY A 547 0.73 -43.88 -2.58
N VAL A 548 0.30 -42.76 -3.16
CA VAL A 548 -0.20 -42.67 -4.55
C VAL A 548 0.53 -41.57 -5.32
N ASP A 549 0.37 -41.56 -6.64
CA ASP A 549 0.80 -40.44 -7.49
C ASP A 549 -0.12 -39.23 -7.30
N ILE A 550 0.40 -38.01 -7.50
CA ILE A 550 -0.39 -36.76 -7.37
C ILE A 550 -1.62 -36.78 -8.28
N LYS A 551 -1.55 -37.39 -9.46
CA LYS A 551 -2.73 -37.50 -10.36
C LYS A 551 -3.85 -38.36 -9.79
N SER A 552 -3.59 -39.13 -8.74
CA SER A 552 -4.54 -40.03 -8.08
C SER A 552 -5.25 -39.39 -6.88
N ILE A 553 -4.82 -38.22 -6.40
CA ILE A 553 -5.58 -37.44 -5.42
C ILE A 553 -6.67 -36.62 -6.15
N PRO A 554 -7.73 -36.16 -5.44
CA PRO A 554 -8.80 -35.37 -6.05
C PRO A 554 -8.25 -34.20 -6.87
N ILE A 555 -8.78 -33.97 -8.08
CA ILE A 555 -8.26 -33.00 -9.04
C ILE A 555 -8.14 -31.60 -8.45
N GLU A 556 -9.02 -31.24 -7.51
CA GLU A 556 -9.04 -29.96 -6.82
C GLU A 556 -7.88 -29.77 -5.84
N LEU A 557 -7.25 -30.86 -5.38
CA LEU A 557 -6.10 -30.81 -4.46
C LEU A 557 -4.76 -31.08 -5.15
N GLN A 558 -4.74 -31.34 -6.47
CA GLN A 558 -3.50 -31.65 -7.22
C GLN A 558 -2.50 -30.49 -7.25
N HIS A 559 -2.96 -29.26 -7.03
CA HIS A 559 -2.14 -28.06 -6.94
C HIS A 559 -2.15 -27.43 -5.54
N TYR A 560 -2.65 -28.14 -4.53
CA TYR A 560 -2.78 -27.65 -3.16
C TYR A 560 -1.44 -27.19 -2.60
N HIS A 561 -1.39 -25.96 -2.09
CA HIS A 561 -0.24 -25.42 -1.38
C HIS A 561 -0.68 -24.43 -0.29
N LYS A 562 -0.64 -24.87 0.97
CA LYS A 562 -0.93 -24.02 2.13
C LYS A 562 0.10 -22.89 2.24
N ASN A 563 -0.39 -21.66 2.38
CA ASN A 563 0.45 -20.45 2.46
C ASN A 563 1.38 -20.31 1.25
N LYS A 564 0.81 -20.44 0.05
CA LYS A 564 1.51 -20.18 -1.22
C LYS A 564 2.22 -18.82 -1.18
N ARG A 565 3.33 -18.72 -1.92
CA ARG A 565 4.24 -17.55 -1.88
C ARG A 565 3.47 -16.25 -2.17
N CYS A 566 3.82 -15.19 -1.44
CA CYS A 566 3.31 -13.85 -1.71
C CYS A 566 3.96 -13.31 -3.00
N CYS A 567 3.14 -12.96 -3.99
CA CYS A 567 3.58 -12.39 -5.28
C CYS A 567 4.03 -10.92 -5.18
N GLY A 568 3.74 -10.23 -4.07
CA GLY A 568 4.17 -8.85 -3.80
C GLY A 568 3.03 -7.99 -3.27
N ASN A 569 3.25 -6.67 -3.22
CA ASN A 569 2.23 -5.71 -2.80
C ASN A 569 1.62 -5.00 -4.01
N SER A 570 0.47 -5.49 -4.48
CA SER A 570 -0.25 -4.93 -5.63
C SER A 570 -0.80 -3.51 -5.41
N ILE A 571 -0.69 -2.95 -4.20
CA ILE A 571 -1.00 -1.54 -3.92
C ILE A 571 0.15 -0.63 -4.38
N LEU A 572 1.39 -1.13 -4.27
CA LEU A 572 2.60 -0.34 -4.52
C LEU A 572 3.23 -0.65 -5.86
N ASP A 573 3.02 -1.86 -6.39
CA ASP A 573 3.73 -2.36 -7.56
C ASP A 573 2.76 -2.81 -8.65
N ASN A 574 3.18 -2.57 -9.89
CA ASN A 574 2.51 -3.08 -11.08
C ASN A 574 2.81 -4.58 -11.24
N LEU A 575 1.92 -5.42 -10.71
CA LEU A 575 1.98 -6.89 -10.75
C LEU A 575 0.94 -7.46 -11.72
N ASP A 576 1.20 -8.64 -12.26
CA ASP A 576 0.24 -9.37 -13.09
C ASP A 576 -1.03 -9.68 -12.29
N PRO A 577 -2.21 -9.17 -12.72
CA PRO A 577 -3.48 -9.48 -12.06
C PRO A 577 -3.74 -10.97 -11.88
N LEU A 578 -3.25 -11.84 -12.77
CA LEU A 578 -3.48 -13.27 -12.64
C LEU A 578 -2.75 -13.92 -11.45
N ASP A 579 -1.69 -13.29 -10.94
CA ASP A 579 -0.92 -13.82 -9.80
C ASP A 579 -1.48 -13.41 -8.43
N TRP A 580 -2.09 -12.24 -8.34
CA TRP A 580 -2.56 -11.70 -7.06
C TRP A 580 -4.08 -11.55 -6.99
N ALA A 581 -4.77 -11.45 -8.13
CA ALA A 581 -6.21 -11.28 -8.18
C ALA A 581 -7.00 -12.59 -8.09
N LEU A 582 -6.36 -13.69 -8.46
CA LEU A 582 -6.88 -15.04 -8.31
C LEU A 582 -6.32 -15.69 -7.04
N SER A 583 -7.14 -16.51 -6.39
CA SER A 583 -6.74 -17.33 -5.24
C SER A 583 -7.53 -18.62 -5.29
N ASP A 584 -6.86 -19.75 -5.06
CA ASP A 584 -7.52 -21.04 -4.98
C ASP A 584 -8.11 -21.26 -3.57
N PRO A 585 -9.45 -21.34 -3.40
CA PRO A 585 -10.06 -21.54 -2.09
C PRO A 585 -9.71 -22.92 -1.48
N TYR A 586 -9.23 -23.88 -2.27
CA TYR A 586 -8.73 -25.15 -1.74
C TYR A 586 -7.42 -24.97 -0.94
N ASP A 587 -6.60 -23.96 -1.25
CA ASP A 587 -5.37 -23.64 -0.48
C ASP A 587 -5.68 -23.11 0.93
N ASP A 588 -6.90 -22.61 1.15
CA ASP A 588 -7.37 -22.18 2.46
C ASP A 588 -7.77 -23.35 3.37
N LEU A 589 -7.94 -24.56 2.83
CA LEU A 589 -8.19 -25.75 3.64
C LEU A 589 -6.99 -26.04 4.56
N SER A 590 -7.31 -26.55 5.75
CA SER A 590 -6.31 -26.93 6.76
C SER A 590 -6.34 -28.44 6.95
N PHE A 591 -5.24 -29.09 6.58
CA PHE A 591 -5.07 -30.53 6.71
C PHE A 591 -4.16 -30.86 7.90
N HIS A 592 -4.67 -30.60 9.11
CA HIS A 592 -4.05 -31.05 10.36
C HIS A 592 -4.65 -32.37 10.79
N PHE A 593 -3.82 -33.40 10.94
CA PHE A 593 -4.26 -34.75 11.22
C PHE A 593 -3.72 -35.28 12.55
N HIS A 594 -4.55 -36.08 13.21
CA HIS A 594 -4.18 -36.84 14.40
C HIS A 594 -4.58 -38.32 14.24
N ILE A 595 -3.66 -39.23 14.54
CA ILE A 595 -3.94 -40.68 14.58
C ILE A 595 -3.77 -41.18 16.00
N ILE A 596 -4.84 -41.73 16.55
CA ILE A 596 -4.86 -42.22 17.93
C ILE A 596 -4.56 -43.71 17.97
N LEU A 597 -3.58 -44.09 18.80
CA LEU A 597 -3.12 -45.46 18.94
C LEU A 597 -3.24 -45.95 20.38
N SER A 598 -3.58 -47.22 20.55
CA SER A 598 -3.38 -47.92 21.83
C SER A 598 -1.91 -48.24 22.02
N GLY A 599 -1.47 -48.44 23.26
CA GLY A 599 -0.07 -48.75 23.54
C GLY A 599 0.42 -50.02 22.83
N ASN A 600 -0.43 -51.05 22.78
CA ASN A 600 -0.09 -52.30 22.08
C ASN A 600 0.01 -52.10 20.56
N GLU A 601 -0.87 -51.28 19.98
CA GLU A 601 -0.82 -50.97 18.55
C GLU A 601 0.43 -50.15 18.21
N MET A 602 0.83 -49.21 19.06
CA MET A 602 2.08 -48.46 18.89
C MET A 602 3.31 -49.38 18.88
N LEU A 603 3.42 -50.30 19.85
CA LEU A 603 4.51 -51.29 19.88
C LEU A 603 4.51 -52.19 18.64
N ARG A 604 3.32 -52.60 18.17
CA ARG A 604 3.16 -53.38 16.94
C ARG A 604 3.66 -52.60 15.72
N ARG A 605 3.29 -51.32 15.59
CA ARG A 605 3.73 -50.46 14.49
C ARG A 605 5.24 -50.20 14.52
N GLN A 606 5.82 -50.00 15.71
CA GLN A 606 7.28 -49.90 15.88
C GLN A 606 8.00 -51.16 15.37
N ALA A 607 7.48 -52.35 15.69
CA ALA A 607 8.05 -53.60 15.17
C ALA A 607 7.92 -53.72 13.64
N ILE A 608 6.75 -53.39 13.08
CA ILE A 608 6.54 -53.41 11.61
C ILE A 608 7.48 -52.42 10.91
N ALA A 609 7.71 -51.26 11.51
CA ALA A 609 8.60 -50.22 10.98
C ALA A 609 10.10 -50.52 11.19
N GLY A 610 10.45 -51.59 11.92
CA GLY A 610 11.84 -51.95 12.20
C GLY A 610 12.57 -50.96 13.13
N VAL A 611 11.82 -50.19 13.93
CA VAL A 611 12.38 -49.22 14.90
C VAL A 611 12.39 -49.79 16.31
N GLN A 612 13.25 -49.26 17.18
CA GLN A 612 13.31 -49.70 18.58
C GLN A 612 11.94 -49.52 19.26
N GLN A 613 11.43 -50.62 19.84
CA GLN A 613 10.20 -50.57 20.61
C GLN A 613 10.42 -49.77 21.89
N ASN A 614 9.64 -48.71 22.07
CA ASN A 614 9.71 -47.85 23.24
C ASN A 614 8.29 -47.50 23.70
N ALA A 615 8.00 -47.80 24.97
CA ALA A 615 6.72 -47.56 25.63
C ALA A 615 6.71 -46.28 26.46
N PHE A 616 7.28 -45.18 25.95
CA PHE A 616 7.48 -43.91 26.64
C PHE A 616 6.20 -43.34 27.31
N TRP A 617 5.01 -43.62 26.76
CA TRP A 617 3.74 -43.18 27.34
C TRP A 617 3.45 -43.80 28.72
N LYS A 618 4.11 -44.92 29.09
CA LYS A 618 3.98 -45.54 30.42
C LYS A 618 4.71 -44.75 31.51
N GLU A 619 5.72 -43.98 31.14
CA GLU A 619 6.49 -43.12 32.05
C GLU A 619 5.78 -41.79 32.31
N GLN A 620 4.79 -41.45 31.48
CA GLN A 620 4.05 -40.20 31.59
C GLN A 620 2.88 -40.33 32.57
N ILE A 621 2.76 -39.33 33.44
CA ILE A 621 1.70 -39.26 34.45
C ILE A 621 0.37 -38.93 33.75
N PRO A 622 -0.72 -39.68 34.00
CA PRO A 622 -2.03 -39.35 33.46
C PRO A 622 -2.46 -37.95 33.87
N LEU A 623 -2.85 -37.13 32.89
CA LEU A 623 -3.38 -35.80 33.13
C LEU A 623 -4.88 -35.94 33.40
N CYS A 624 -5.24 -36.04 34.68
CA CYS A 624 -6.61 -35.82 35.14
C CYS A 624 -6.93 -34.31 35.15
N TYR A 625 -6.91 -33.74 33.94
CA TYR A 625 -7.23 -32.41 33.44
C TYR A 625 -6.85 -31.13 34.22
N PHE A 626 -6.05 -30.31 33.53
CA PHE A 626 -5.68 -28.92 33.81
C PHE A 626 -6.69 -27.96 33.15
N GLU A 627 -7.44 -27.15 33.90
CA GLU A 627 -8.16 -26.03 33.29
C GLU A 627 -7.24 -24.81 33.18
N LYS A 628 -6.75 -24.53 31.97
CA LYS A 628 -6.06 -23.27 31.67
C LYS A 628 -7.05 -22.13 31.38
N TYR A 629 -8.35 -22.41 31.27
CA TYR A 629 -9.35 -21.47 30.75
C TYR A 629 -10.28 -20.82 31.78
N SER A 630 -10.32 -21.29 33.02
CA SER A 630 -11.06 -20.63 34.12
C SER A 630 -10.17 -19.75 35.01
N PHE A 631 -8.87 -20.02 35.08
CA PHE A 631 -7.94 -19.29 35.95
C PHE A 631 -7.52 -17.89 35.46
N ASP A 632 -7.68 -17.58 34.17
CA ASP A 632 -7.23 -16.30 33.60
C ASP A 632 -8.35 -15.24 33.54
N LYS A 633 -9.63 -15.59 33.77
CA LYS A 633 -10.73 -14.59 33.80
C LYS A 633 -10.87 -13.83 35.12
N ASP A 634 -10.44 -14.41 36.25
CA ASP A 634 -10.55 -13.79 37.59
C ASP A 634 -9.27 -13.09 38.07
N ARG A 635 -8.28 -12.91 37.18
CA ARG A 635 -6.99 -12.28 37.53
C ARG A 635 -6.98 -10.76 37.54
N SER A 636 -8.09 -10.08 37.24
CA SER A 636 -8.14 -8.62 37.37
C SER A 636 -8.03 -8.13 38.81
N TYR A 637 -8.10 -9.02 39.81
CA TYR A 637 -8.21 -8.62 41.23
C TYR A 637 -7.17 -9.26 42.19
N MET A 638 -6.25 -10.13 41.74
CA MET A 638 -5.30 -10.84 42.63
C MET A 638 -3.84 -10.46 42.37
N ASN A 639 -3.01 -10.42 43.42
CA ASN A 639 -1.58 -10.15 43.28
C ASN A 639 -0.78 -11.42 42.90
N LYS A 640 0.42 -11.21 42.34
CA LYS A 640 1.27 -12.27 41.76
C LYS A 640 1.70 -13.35 42.76
N LYS A 641 1.68 -13.04 44.06
CA LYS A 641 2.09 -13.95 45.14
C LYS A 641 0.91 -14.84 45.56
N GLU A 642 -0.29 -14.28 45.68
CA GLU A 642 -1.54 -15.01 45.91
C GLU A 642 -1.87 -15.95 44.77
N ALA A 643 -1.73 -15.47 43.52
CA ALA A 643 -1.95 -16.30 42.34
C ALA A 643 -1.00 -17.50 42.25
N ASN A 644 0.22 -17.39 42.81
CA ASN A 644 1.17 -18.51 42.86
C ASN A 644 0.85 -19.48 44.01
N LEU A 645 0.38 -18.98 45.15
CA LEU A 645 -0.03 -19.80 46.31
C LEU A 645 -1.30 -20.61 46.02
N GLU A 646 -2.27 -20.01 45.32
CA GLU A 646 -3.47 -20.71 44.85
C GLU A 646 -3.11 -21.77 43.81
N LYS A 647 -2.21 -21.44 42.89
CA LYS A 647 -1.74 -22.37 41.86
C LYS A 647 -1.09 -23.61 42.48
N GLU A 648 -0.33 -23.47 43.58
CA GLU A 648 0.23 -24.59 44.32
C GLU A 648 -0.82 -25.47 45.01
N LYS A 649 -1.98 -24.94 45.42
CA LYS A 649 -3.09 -25.74 45.99
C LYS A 649 -3.75 -26.69 44.99
N TYR A 650 -3.72 -26.37 43.69
CA TYR A 650 -4.35 -27.18 42.64
C TYR A 650 -3.36 -28.04 41.83
N TYR A 651 -2.06 -27.95 42.12
CA TYR A 651 -1.09 -28.90 41.61
C TYR A 651 -1.25 -30.24 42.35
N ASN A 652 -1.65 -31.28 41.61
CA ASN A 652 -1.81 -32.69 42.02
C ASN A 652 -3.20 -33.15 42.51
N THR A 653 -4.28 -32.42 42.25
CA THR A 653 -5.67 -32.85 42.54
C THR A 653 -6.40 -33.29 41.25
N CYS A 654 -6.94 -34.52 41.22
CA CYS A 654 -7.87 -34.95 40.17
C CYS A 654 -9.27 -34.40 40.49
N LEU A 655 -9.76 -33.44 39.70
CA LEU A 655 -11.11 -32.88 39.88
C LEU A 655 -12.17 -33.43 38.92
N GLY A 656 -11.81 -34.32 37.99
CA GLY A 656 -12.79 -35.15 37.28
C GLY A 656 -13.86 -34.38 36.49
N ILE A 657 -13.52 -33.29 35.81
CA ILE A 657 -14.44 -32.56 34.93
C ILE A 657 -13.68 -32.20 33.65
N PHE A 658 -14.27 -32.40 32.46
CA PHE A 658 -14.05 -31.48 31.34
C PHE A 658 -15.24 -31.41 30.37
N ARG A 659 -15.65 -30.17 30.10
CA ARG A 659 -16.71 -29.64 29.20
C ARG A 659 -18.00 -30.47 29.09
N GLY A 660 -18.82 -30.42 30.13
CA GLY A 660 -20.23 -30.74 30.08
C GLY A 660 -20.90 -30.22 31.36
N TYR A 661 -21.93 -29.39 31.23
CA TYR A 661 -22.75 -28.88 32.33
C TYR A 661 -23.63 -30.00 32.91
N ASP A 662 -23.03 -31.03 33.51
CA ASP A 662 -23.80 -32.08 34.19
C ASP A 662 -23.15 -32.48 35.51
N GLU A 663 -23.72 -31.97 36.60
CA GLU A 663 -23.29 -32.22 37.97
C GLU A 663 -23.36 -33.71 38.35
N ASN A 664 -24.25 -34.49 37.73
CA ASN A 664 -24.38 -35.94 38.01
C ASN A 664 -23.19 -36.77 37.51
N TYR A 665 -22.41 -36.26 36.55
CA TYR A 665 -21.23 -36.96 36.02
C TYR A 665 -19.98 -36.75 36.90
N ARG A 666 -19.93 -35.64 37.63
CA ARG A 666 -18.82 -35.25 38.52
C ARG A 666 -18.63 -36.25 39.67
N ASP A 667 -19.72 -36.65 40.32
CA ASP A 667 -19.68 -37.58 41.47
C ASP A 667 -19.25 -39.01 41.10
N LYS A 668 -19.55 -39.46 39.87
CA LYS A 668 -19.09 -40.76 39.36
C LYS A 668 -17.60 -40.74 38.97
N LEU A 669 -17.07 -39.59 38.53
CA LEU A 669 -15.67 -39.41 38.16
C LEU A 669 -14.76 -39.31 39.40
N LEU A 670 -15.23 -38.65 40.47
CA LEU A 670 -14.50 -38.54 41.75
C LEU A 670 -14.22 -39.92 42.37
N LYS A 671 -15.21 -40.82 42.45
CA LYS A 671 -15.05 -42.20 42.98
C LYS A 671 -14.04 -43.09 42.22
N LYS A 672 -13.79 -42.80 40.94
CA LYS A 672 -12.76 -43.51 40.15
C LYS A 672 -11.37 -42.92 40.37
N CYS A 673 -11.27 -41.62 40.64
CA CYS A 673 -10.00 -40.96 40.93
C CYS A 673 -9.45 -41.32 42.32
N GLU A 674 -10.31 -41.56 43.33
CA GLU A 674 -9.91 -42.03 44.66
C GLU A 674 -9.11 -43.35 44.65
N LYS A 675 -9.32 -44.18 43.63
CA LYS A 675 -8.60 -45.47 43.45
C LYS A 675 -7.32 -45.35 42.62
N CYS A 676 -6.97 -44.15 42.15
CA CYS A 676 -5.77 -43.92 41.35
C CYS A 676 -4.54 -43.87 42.28
N LYS A 677 -3.48 -44.63 41.96
CA LYS A 677 -2.22 -44.61 42.74
C LYS A 677 -1.50 -43.26 42.77
N TYR A 678 -1.92 -42.32 41.93
CA TYR A 678 -1.43 -40.95 41.87
C TYR A 678 -2.36 -39.94 42.56
N HIS A 679 -3.50 -40.40 43.09
CA HIS A 679 -4.42 -39.57 43.85
C HIS A 679 -3.85 -39.34 45.25
N ARG A 680 -3.52 -38.09 45.58
CA ARG A 680 -3.19 -37.68 46.95
C ARG A 680 -4.34 -36.82 47.46
N VAL A 681 -4.99 -37.28 48.52
CA VAL A 681 -6.01 -36.52 49.25
C VAL A 681 -5.37 -35.24 49.78
N SER A 682 -5.89 -34.08 49.40
CA SER A 682 -5.57 -32.85 50.14
C SER A 682 -6.24 -32.96 51.52
N LYS A 683 -5.51 -33.45 52.52
CA LYS A 683 -5.86 -33.15 53.91
C LYS A 683 -5.81 -31.64 54.05
N ASN A 684 -6.97 -30.97 54.04
CA ASN A 684 -7.27 -29.64 54.59
C ASN A 684 -8.50 -29.00 53.92
N MET A 685 -9.59 -29.75 53.72
CA MET A 685 -10.90 -29.18 53.38
C MET A 685 -12.02 -29.98 54.05
N GLU A 686 -11.94 -30.14 55.36
CA GLU A 686 -13.13 -30.27 56.22
C GLU A 686 -12.87 -29.42 57.47
N ALA A 687 -13.95 -28.84 57.98
CA ALA A 687 -14.04 -27.81 59.01
C ALA A 687 -13.24 -28.04 60.30
#